data_AF-A0A6C0UHJ1-F1
#
_entry.id   AF-A0A6C0UHJ1-F1
#
_cell.length_a   1.000
_cell.length_b   1.000
_cell.length_c   1.000
_cell.angle_alpha   90.00
_cell.angle_beta   90.00
_cell.angle_gamma   90.00
#
_symmetry.space_group_name_H-M   'P 1'
#
loop_
_entity.id
_entity.type
_entity.pdbx_description
1 polymer ?
#
loop_
_entity_poly.entity_id
_entity_poly.type
_entity_poly.pdbx_seq_one_letter_code
_entity_poly.pdbx_strand_id
1 'polypeptide(L)'
;MSIKRSTLKKLWAASGNQCGYPGCDETVVNIEEGIVVAEICHIRAQSSGGPRYDPDMNEEEVDEYSNLILLCPTHHTYIDKNPGEYPPEKLKRWKEEQESESSPELELPDNLLDKLQWADARLEGEIFSQDQEGDFREYLQKNTDHSQRLPYVERQEVPDELDQKHLIVGPKGSGKSRVLFERALSRFETGDVQSVFLPSRAATRIEDIQPALDYEYDGDVLLVWDDIHDASPDDAGNLFYETVLKLQDRLSDHQSLHVLATARSEEYHQLPNYRQWSEDRVWSSFKQTKLGILNRSDAEKLIKEAISGYDLTFTDSARRQFETLVEFESPTPFYIESACSHLEKVVDGEITRGDIIDLPKHGVEIWRQHYRDLIDKDPDARFVLLSLKLLNRISGVAGNSVVRGIFANVFNRELINFEGALRRLQEQHWISEVGIESELRTHAIQLEAIDDSVDLYLDQLAEFLLSDFAESEPDQATGMAINLALEVFLDPSLTDESLIDEIAENILSSELVERVSPEIKWMLYNNYAGVLAARGELVRALSWTTRAIQMLPTNPVGYVNHQKIASQLGEETVAINSQQRAVELAPDADQLTQPELRAQLAECLHRHGHTDRAKEEFQTALENSGDDPFIAQRFAEFCEDINQIGTARSLHSLAVEQTDSISTLLQYTRFLQRHGPEETYKEMKEQILQATPENIATLSDAFEQTQKYKLQWTEEGHNSPLITDLPEYQMLEQARDLNIAEGPAEAAAWLESQITEPALPVLEQLVEFYFDAGQPEDAYRVFDKFLPIVAEQCPPLKVSELTIDVAHELDAADAGEKAIEIAESAVDQFATENEENRQAQSMLLRHMAGLDNYDPMHSLILPYRLGKSHLFHGDFENALNTFFDVWTVRNDVPDEEADVGMEYGVKAGCISLALVEIMRGWGGRLTGDSFPVEEINQFVLENISIVSDEFQQLYAEIQIHRGEGDPLCEKDELPEPERIYPDQVDIDESAVEYPMIEREDIAITSTLRAYLQMDPKDIF
;
A
#
# COMPACT_ATOMS: atom_id res chain seq x y z
N MET A 1 -3.62 20.90 36.66
CA MET A 1 -3.49 22.26 37.24
C MET A 1 -2.01 22.65 37.20
N SER A 2 -1.68 23.95 37.10
CA SER A 2 -0.30 24.40 36.86
C SER A 2 0.20 25.42 37.89
N ILE A 3 1.52 25.38 38.16
CA ILE A 3 2.19 26.27 39.11
C ILE A 3 2.06 27.73 38.64
N LYS A 4 1.54 28.61 39.51
CA LYS A 4 1.28 30.02 39.19
C LYS A 4 2.55 30.74 38.71
N ARG A 5 2.43 31.56 37.64
CA ARG A 5 3.53 32.36 37.05
C ARG A 5 4.33 33.18 38.08
N SER A 6 3.66 33.69 39.13
CA SER A 6 4.31 34.40 40.24
C SER A 6 5.15 33.50 41.15
N THR A 7 4.74 32.25 41.37
CA THR A 7 5.52 31.23 42.08
C THR A 7 6.77 30.87 41.28
N LEU A 8 6.63 30.57 39.98
CA LEU A 8 7.76 30.24 39.10
C LEU A 8 8.78 31.38 39.06
N LYS A 9 8.34 32.63 38.77
CA LYS A 9 9.25 33.80 38.76
C LYS A 9 10.03 33.95 40.06
N LYS A 10 9.39 33.69 41.21
CA LYS A 10 10.05 33.73 42.51
C LYS A 10 11.04 32.58 42.70
N LEU A 11 10.68 31.36 42.28
CA LEU A 11 11.51 30.15 42.40
C LEU A 11 12.80 30.27 41.58
N TRP A 12 12.70 30.67 40.31
CA TRP A 12 13.85 30.87 39.42
C TRP A 12 14.73 32.06 39.83
N ALA A 13 14.15 33.15 40.35
CA ALA A 13 14.94 34.27 40.86
C ALA A 13 15.70 33.92 42.16
N ALA A 14 15.12 33.08 43.01
CA ALA A 14 15.70 32.72 44.31
C ALA A 14 16.72 31.57 44.22
N SER A 15 16.76 30.81 43.12
CA SER A 15 17.73 29.71 42.93
C SER A 15 19.15 30.19 42.57
N GLY A 16 19.34 31.47 42.24
CA GLY A 16 20.65 32.03 41.88
C GLY A 16 21.28 31.43 40.61
N ASN A 17 20.47 30.80 39.75
CA ASN A 17 20.91 29.93 38.65
C ASN A 17 21.76 28.71 39.08
N GLN A 18 21.61 28.21 40.30
CA GLN A 18 22.32 27.01 40.79
C GLN A 18 21.37 25.88 41.19
N CYS A 19 21.83 24.64 41.07
CA CYS A 19 21.12 23.45 41.54
C CYS A 19 20.93 23.48 43.07
N GLY A 20 19.75 23.12 43.56
CA GLY A 20 19.44 23.08 44.99
C GLY A 20 20.09 21.93 45.78
N TYR A 21 20.95 21.12 45.15
CA TYR A 21 21.71 20.09 45.86
C TYR A 21 23.01 20.69 46.45
N PRO A 22 23.30 20.57 47.76
CA PRO A 22 24.47 21.19 48.35
C PRO A 22 25.79 20.73 47.75
N GLY A 23 26.57 21.68 47.23
CA GLY A 23 27.85 21.42 46.56
C GLY A 23 27.74 20.92 45.12
N CYS A 24 26.59 21.11 44.48
CA CYS A 24 26.43 20.94 43.04
C CYS A 24 26.64 22.28 42.32
N ASP A 25 27.73 22.39 41.55
CA ASP A 25 28.06 23.62 40.79
C ASP A 25 27.28 23.77 39.47
N GLU A 26 26.46 22.78 39.10
CA GLU A 26 25.63 22.80 37.87
C GLU A 26 24.62 23.96 37.86
N THR A 27 24.56 24.64 36.71
CA THR A 27 23.61 25.72 36.44
C THR A 27 22.24 25.18 36.02
N VAL A 28 21.17 25.77 36.54
CA VAL A 28 19.78 25.36 36.21
C VAL A 28 19.27 25.92 34.88
N VAL A 29 19.97 26.92 34.32
CA VAL A 29 19.76 27.50 33.00
C VAL A 29 21.11 27.75 32.34
N ASN A 30 21.30 27.27 31.11
CA ASN A 30 22.38 27.75 30.25
C ASN A 30 21.94 29.08 29.62
N ILE A 31 22.49 30.19 30.12
CA ILE A 31 22.14 31.54 29.68
C ILE A 31 22.65 31.84 28.27
N GLU A 32 23.75 31.21 27.82
CA GLU A 32 24.35 31.48 26.50
C GLU A 32 23.55 30.80 25.37
N GLU A 33 23.06 29.58 25.61
CA GLU A 33 22.24 28.81 24.66
C GLU A 33 20.72 29.07 24.82
N GLY A 34 20.33 29.68 25.96
CA GLY A 34 18.94 29.92 26.31
C GLY A 34 18.15 28.63 26.59
N ILE A 35 18.85 27.61 27.12
CA ILE A 35 18.32 26.26 27.43
C ILE A 35 18.08 26.15 28.94
N VAL A 36 16.94 25.56 29.30
CA VAL A 36 16.55 25.26 30.67
C VAL A 36 16.98 23.85 31.01
N VAL A 37 17.76 23.67 32.07
CA VAL A 37 18.35 22.37 32.43
C VAL A 37 17.71 21.79 33.70
N ALA A 38 17.02 22.59 34.51
CA ALA A 38 16.45 22.12 35.77
C ALA A 38 15.03 21.56 35.70
N GLU A 39 14.80 20.60 36.59
CA GLU A 39 13.52 20.03 36.95
C GLU A 39 13.04 20.63 38.28
N ILE A 40 11.72 20.83 38.41
CA ILE A 40 11.08 21.33 39.63
C ILE A 40 10.69 20.14 40.50
N CYS A 41 11.36 19.94 41.63
CA CYS A 41 11.00 18.90 42.59
C CYS A 41 9.97 19.42 43.61
N HIS A 42 8.86 18.70 43.74
CA HIS A 42 7.97 18.83 44.90
C HIS A 42 8.62 18.21 46.15
N ILE A 43 8.81 19.04 47.16
CA ILE A 43 9.30 18.67 48.50
C ILE A 43 8.34 17.65 49.15
N ARG A 44 7.03 17.76 48.86
CA ARG A 44 5.96 16.80 49.17
C ARG A 44 5.06 16.64 47.95
N ALA A 45 4.89 15.42 47.46
CA ALA A 45 4.04 15.11 46.31
C ALA A 45 2.54 15.16 46.65
N GLN A 46 1.70 15.42 45.63
CA GLN A 46 0.24 15.43 45.71
C GLN A 46 -0.40 14.04 45.63
N SER A 47 0.20 13.12 44.87
CA SER A 47 -0.36 11.81 44.63
C SER A 47 -0.08 10.85 45.79
N SER A 48 -1.06 10.02 46.15
CA SER A 48 -0.96 9.09 47.29
C SER A 48 0.08 7.97 47.11
N GLY A 49 0.62 7.80 45.91
CA GLY A 49 1.79 6.96 45.60
C GLY A 49 3.09 7.73 45.34
N GLY A 50 3.08 9.06 45.43
CA GLY A 50 4.21 9.92 45.09
C GLY A 50 5.30 10.01 46.16
N PRO A 51 6.54 10.40 45.80
CA PRO A 51 7.62 10.64 46.74
C PRO A 51 7.21 11.64 47.84
N ARG A 52 7.32 11.22 49.11
CA ARG A 52 7.08 12.08 50.29
C ARG A 52 5.65 12.64 50.39
N TYR A 53 4.65 11.93 49.87
CA TYR A 53 3.23 12.26 50.02
C TYR A 53 2.83 12.57 51.48
N ASP A 54 2.04 13.64 51.67
CA ASP A 54 1.45 14.00 52.95
C ASP A 54 -0.10 14.04 52.80
N PRO A 55 -0.85 13.15 53.47
CA PRO A 55 -2.30 13.09 53.35
C PRO A 55 -3.05 14.27 53.98
N ASP A 56 -2.38 15.09 54.80
CA ASP A 56 -2.97 16.28 55.42
C ASP A 56 -2.75 17.56 54.56
N MET A 57 -2.07 17.46 53.42
CA MET A 57 -1.74 18.57 52.52
C MET A 57 -2.87 18.83 51.51
N ASN A 58 -3.24 20.10 51.31
CA ASN A 58 -4.30 20.46 50.36
C ASN A 58 -3.77 20.80 48.96
N GLU A 59 -4.63 20.77 47.95
CA GLU A 59 -4.23 20.98 46.54
C GLU A 59 -3.65 22.38 46.27
N GLU A 60 -4.04 23.41 47.03
CA GLU A 60 -3.46 24.76 46.87
C GLU A 60 -2.03 24.86 47.42
N GLU A 61 -1.68 24.02 48.41
CA GLU A 61 -0.36 23.98 49.06
C GLU A 61 0.70 23.24 48.23
N VAL A 62 0.30 22.33 47.33
CA VAL A 62 1.22 21.51 46.51
C VAL A 62 2.13 22.38 45.66
N ASP A 63 1.54 23.32 44.93
CA ASP A 63 2.22 24.21 43.98
C ASP A 63 2.62 25.56 44.59
N GLU A 64 2.63 25.66 45.93
CA GLU A 64 3.20 26.82 46.59
C GLU A 64 4.72 26.85 46.46
N TYR A 65 5.27 28.06 46.32
CA TYR A 65 6.72 28.32 46.41
C TYR A 65 7.42 27.63 47.60
N SER A 66 6.70 27.46 48.71
CA SER A 66 7.19 26.84 49.95
C SER A 66 7.45 25.33 49.83
N ASN A 67 6.91 24.69 48.79
CA ASN A 67 6.98 23.25 48.54
C ASN A 67 7.84 22.88 47.31
N LEU A 68 8.47 23.85 46.63
CA LEU A 68 9.19 23.61 45.36
C LEU A 68 10.69 23.94 45.48
N ILE A 69 11.55 23.11 44.90
CA ILE A 69 13.01 23.34 44.79
C ILE A 69 13.49 23.02 43.36
N LEU A 70 14.42 23.82 42.82
CA LEU A 70 15.01 23.61 41.50
C LEU A 70 16.28 22.75 41.60
N LEU A 71 16.38 21.72 40.75
CA LEU A 71 17.48 20.75 40.74
C LEU A 71 17.88 20.42 39.29
N CYS A 72 19.12 20.02 39.06
CA CYS A 72 19.49 19.40 37.78
C CYS A 72 18.90 17.98 37.67
N PRO A 73 18.72 17.42 36.45
CA PRO A 73 17.96 16.17 36.23
C PRO A 73 18.55 14.98 36.97
N THR A 74 19.88 14.94 37.09
CA THR A 74 20.62 13.93 37.86
C THR A 74 20.23 13.93 39.34
N HIS A 75 20.17 15.10 39.97
CA HIS A 75 19.85 15.19 41.39
C HIS A 75 18.35 15.03 41.65
N HIS A 76 17.51 15.56 40.76
CA HIS A 76 16.06 15.35 40.79
C HIS A 76 15.72 13.84 40.76
N THR A 77 16.21 13.13 39.74
CA THR A 77 16.07 11.66 39.61
C THR A 77 16.60 10.91 40.84
N TYR A 78 17.73 11.33 41.42
CA TYR A 78 18.30 10.68 42.60
C TYR A 78 17.43 10.84 43.85
N ILE A 79 16.81 12.01 44.03
CA ILE A 79 15.99 12.36 45.20
C ILE A 79 14.62 11.67 45.14
N ASP A 80 14.02 11.57 43.96
CA ASP A 80 12.71 10.96 43.78
C ASP A 80 12.75 9.43 43.81
N LYS A 81 13.85 8.81 43.36
CA LYS A 81 14.07 7.37 43.52
C LYS A 81 14.47 6.97 44.96
N ASN A 82 14.84 7.92 45.83
CA ASN A 82 15.29 7.66 47.21
C ASN A 82 14.58 8.51 48.30
N PRO A 83 13.24 8.56 48.36
CA PRO A 83 12.51 9.48 49.25
C PRO A 83 12.80 9.29 50.74
N GLY A 84 13.22 8.09 51.16
CA GLY A 84 13.61 7.81 52.55
C GLY A 84 14.94 8.43 52.99
N GLU A 85 15.87 8.67 52.06
CA GLU A 85 17.13 9.37 52.35
C GLU A 85 17.01 10.89 52.24
N TYR A 86 15.97 11.36 51.55
CA TYR A 86 15.66 12.77 51.29
C TYR A 86 14.29 13.18 51.85
N PRO A 87 14.09 13.16 53.19
CA PRO A 87 12.82 13.59 53.77
C PRO A 87 12.56 15.09 53.53
N PRO A 88 11.30 15.55 53.56
CA PRO A 88 10.91 16.94 53.27
C PRO A 88 11.73 18.01 54.02
N GLU A 89 12.10 17.74 55.28
CA GLU A 89 12.88 18.65 56.12
C GLU A 89 14.29 18.89 55.58
N LYS A 90 14.87 17.89 54.90
CA LYS A 90 16.19 17.98 54.26
C LYS A 90 16.10 18.84 52.99
N LEU A 91 15.09 18.63 52.16
CA LEU A 91 14.86 19.41 50.94
C LEU A 91 14.48 20.88 51.26
N LYS A 92 13.68 21.13 52.31
CA LYS A 92 13.41 22.50 52.79
C LYS A 92 14.68 23.22 53.24
N ARG A 93 15.56 22.53 53.99
CA ARG A 93 16.85 23.10 54.37
C ARG A 93 17.74 23.41 53.18
N TRP A 94 17.77 22.55 52.17
CA TRP A 94 18.56 22.76 50.96
C TRP A 94 18.07 23.96 50.15
N LYS A 95 16.74 24.11 50.04
CA LYS A 95 16.11 25.31 49.49
C LYS A 95 16.49 26.56 50.28
N GLU A 96 16.46 26.52 51.62
CA GLU A 96 16.92 27.64 52.46
C GLU A 96 18.41 27.97 52.25
N GLU A 97 19.27 26.96 52.06
CA GLU A 97 20.70 27.14 51.78
C GLU A 97 20.90 27.79 50.39
N GLN A 98 20.29 27.24 49.33
CA GLN A 98 20.26 27.78 47.96
C GLN A 98 19.77 29.24 47.90
N GLU A 99 18.64 29.54 48.55
CA GLU A 99 18.06 30.88 48.59
C GLU A 99 18.91 31.87 49.41
N SER A 100 19.76 31.39 50.33
CA SER A 100 20.65 32.23 51.13
C SER A 100 21.98 32.59 50.45
N GLU A 101 22.41 31.78 49.47
CA GLU A 101 23.65 31.98 48.71
C GLU A 101 23.41 32.78 47.41
N SER A 102 22.16 32.87 46.94
CA SER A 102 21.78 33.67 45.76
C SER A 102 21.98 35.19 45.96
N SER A 103 22.72 35.84 45.05
CA SER A 103 22.79 37.31 44.97
C SER A 103 21.69 37.85 44.07
N PRO A 104 20.97 38.93 44.46
CA PRO A 104 19.74 39.38 43.77
C PRO A 104 20.00 40.20 42.48
N GLU A 105 21.08 39.92 41.76
CA GLU A 105 21.57 40.73 40.62
C GLU A 105 21.62 39.90 39.32
N LEU A 106 20.58 39.09 39.10
CA LEU A 106 20.39 38.24 37.91
C LEU A 106 19.14 38.72 37.14
N GLU A 107 19.33 39.67 36.23
CA GLU A 107 18.30 40.07 35.26
C GLU A 107 18.19 38.98 34.19
N LEU A 108 17.20 38.10 34.32
CA LEU A 108 16.84 37.16 33.26
C LEU A 108 16.23 37.93 32.07
N PRO A 109 16.71 37.74 30.83
CA PRO A 109 16.13 38.41 29.68
C PRO A 109 14.73 37.87 29.38
N ASP A 110 13.81 38.76 28.98
CA ASP A 110 12.37 38.45 28.87
C ASP A 110 12.07 37.25 27.94
N ASN A 111 12.86 37.07 26.87
CA ASN A 111 12.73 35.96 25.93
C ASN A 111 12.95 34.57 26.56
N LEU A 112 13.75 34.49 27.63
CA LEU A 112 14.01 33.27 28.36
C LEU A 112 12.85 32.93 29.32
N LEU A 113 12.19 33.95 29.85
CA LEU A 113 11.00 33.82 30.70
C LEU A 113 9.78 33.31 29.94
N ASP A 114 9.69 33.61 28.64
CA ASP A 114 8.68 33.02 27.76
C ASP A 114 9.02 31.56 27.43
N LYS A 115 10.29 31.22 27.12
CA LYS A 115 10.74 29.81 26.96
C LYS A 115 10.49 28.96 28.22
N LEU A 116 10.82 29.49 29.40
CA LEU A 116 10.67 28.85 30.71
C LEU A 116 9.23 28.49 31.09
N GLN A 117 8.23 29.06 30.41
CA GLN A 117 6.83 28.68 30.63
C GLN A 117 6.33 27.60 29.68
N TRP A 118 7.01 27.33 28.56
CA TRP A 118 6.38 26.66 27.41
C TRP A 118 6.78 25.17 27.27
N ALA A 119 7.80 24.71 28.01
CA ALA A 119 8.21 23.30 28.03
C ALA A 119 7.24 22.37 28.78
N ASP A 120 6.58 22.85 29.85
CA ASP A 120 5.65 22.07 30.69
C ASP A 120 4.16 22.32 30.35
N ALA A 121 3.84 23.30 29.50
CA ALA A 121 2.50 23.90 29.48
C ALA A 121 1.60 23.54 28.28
N ARG A 122 2.10 22.87 27.24
CA ARG A 122 1.36 22.66 25.97
C ARG A 122 1.62 21.33 25.26
N LEU A 123 1.52 20.23 26.01
CA LEU A 123 1.22 18.92 25.40
C LEU A 123 -0.29 18.74 25.18
N GLU A 124 -1.13 19.42 25.96
CA GLU A 124 -2.61 19.39 25.87
C GLU A 124 -3.14 20.49 24.93
N GLY A 125 -4.16 20.17 24.13
CA GLY A 125 -4.85 21.16 23.27
C GLY A 125 -5.59 22.24 24.07
N GLU A 126 -5.67 23.46 23.51
CA GLU A 126 -6.18 24.64 24.20
C GLU A 126 -7.66 24.93 23.87
N ILE A 127 -8.43 25.27 24.91
CA ILE A 127 -9.80 25.78 24.79
C ILE A 127 -9.78 27.27 25.08
N PHE A 128 -10.26 28.06 24.12
CA PHE A 128 -10.47 29.50 24.24
C PHE A 128 -11.95 29.78 24.45
N SER A 129 -12.32 30.39 25.58
CA SER A 129 -13.67 30.93 25.80
C SER A 129 -13.79 32.39 25.35
N GLN A 130 -15.01 32.90 25.21
CA GLN A 130 -15.31 34.28 24.77
C GLN A 130 -14.55 35.39 25.51
N ASP A 131 -14.20 35.21 26.79
CA ASP A 131 -13.39 36.15 27.57
C ASP A 131 -11.90 36.15 27.20
N GLN A 132 -11.47 35.23 26.33
CA GLN A 132 -10.11 35.06 25.81
C GLN A 132 -9.98 35.45 24.33
N GLU A 133 -10.88 36.29 23.77
CA GLU A 133 -10.83 36.78 22.38
C GLU A 133 -9.44 37.32 21.98
N GLY A 134 -8.80 38.07 22.89
CA GLY A 134 -7.45 38.61 22.68
C GLY A 134 -6.38 37.52 22.56
N ASP A 135 -6.42 36.52 23.44
CA ASP A 135 -5.46 35.41 23.46
C ASP A 135 -5.65 34.51 22.23
N PHE A 136 -6.90 34.27 21.81
CA PHE A 136 -7.22 33.53 20.58
C PHE A 136 -6.74 34.28 19.33
N ARG A 137 -6.95 35.60 19.25
CA ARG A 137 -6.43 36.43 18.14
C ARG A 137 -4.90 36.44 18.11
N GLU A 138 -4.24 36.54 19.28
CA GLU A 138 -2.77 36.47 19.36
C GLU A 138 -2.25 35.07 18.99
N TYR A 139 -2.94 34.01 19.43
CA TYR A 139 -2.64 32.63 19.03
C TYR A 139 -2.73 32.49 17.52
N LEU A 140 -3.85 32.87 16.90
CA LEU A 140 -4.03 32.80 15.45
C LEU A 140 -2.99 33.64 14.71
N GLN A 141 -2.67 34.83 15.20
CA GLN A 141 -1.61 35.66 14.61
C GLN A 141 -0.28 34.88 14.59
N LYS A 142 0.17 34.34 15.73
CA LYS A 142 1.40 33.53 15.82
C LYS A 142 1.37 32.19 15.05
N ASN A 143 0.19 31.72 14.64
CA ASN A 143 -0.03 30.38 14.08
C ASN A 143 -0.54 30.34 12.64
N THR A 144 -0.89 31.49 12.05
CA THR A 144 -1.25 31.65 10.63
C THR A 144 -0.05 32.20 9.88
N ASP A 145 0.16 31.70 8.66
CA ASP A 145 1.35 32.05 7.88
C ASP A 145 1.33 33.52 7.48
N HIS A 146 2.19 34.32 8.13
CA HIS A 146 2.35 35.75 7.90
C HIS A 146 2.88 36.12 6.50
N SER A 147 3.28 35.14 5.69
CA SER A 147 3.70 35.36 4.30
C SER A 147 2.54 35.68 3.34
N GLN A 148 1.29 35.29 3.66
CA GLN A 148 0.18 35.37 2.70
C GLN A 148 -0.25 36.81 2.41
N ARG A 149 0.21 37.35 1.28
CA ARG A 149 -0.08 38.72 0.83
C ARG A 149 -1.51 38.89 0.28
N LEU A 150 -2.19 37.78 -0.04
CA LEU A 150 -3.54 37.80 -0.62
C LEU A 150 -4.65 37.90 0.45
N PRO A 151 -5.70 38.71 0.20
CA PRO A 151 -6.85 38.80 1.09
C PRO A 151 -7.69 37.52 1.04
N TYR A 152 -8.38 37.23 2.14
CA TYR A 152 -9.40 36.18 2.18
C TYR A 152 -10.54 36.45 1.17
N VAL A 153 -11.04 35.37 0.55
CA VAL A 153 -12.18 35.35 -0.38
C VAL A 153 -13.20 34.35 0.15
N GLU A 154 -14.41 34.84 0.39
CA GLU A 154 -15.54 34.05 0.85
C GLU A 154 -16.07 33.12 -0.26
N ARG A 155 -16.47 31.90 0.12
CA ARG A 155 -16.95 30.87 -0.80
C ARG A 155 -18.43 30.57 -0.54
N GLN A 156 -19.29 30.98 -1.46
CA GLN A 156 -20.74 30.77 -1.39
C GLN A 156 -21.16 29.29 -1.43
N GLU A 157 -20.26 28.40 -1.84
CA GLU A 157 -20.49 26.96 -1.82
C GLU A 157 -20.38 26.35 -0.42
N VAL A 158 -19.67 27.02 0.50
CA VAL A 158 -19.56 26.58 1.90
C VAL A 158 -20.84 26.98 2.64
N PRO A 159 -21.53 26.06 3.33
CA PRO A 159 -22.79 26.38 4.02
C PRO A 159 -22.69 27.57 4.98
N ASP A 160 -23.71 28.43 4.98
CA ASP A 160 -23.80 29.59 5.86
C ASP A 160 -24.47 29.26 7.21
N GLU A 161 -25.27 28.18 7.27
CA GLU A 161 -25.98 27.72 8.48
C GLU A 161 -25.06 26.91 9.41
N LEU A 162 -24.22 27.61 10.17
CA LEU A 162 -23.25 27.04 11.11
C LEU A 162 -23.53 27.44 12.57
N ASP A 163 -24.80 27.52 12.98
CA ASP A 163 -25.27 28.09 14.27
C ASP A 163 -24.84 27.35 15.56
N GLN A 164 -23.81 26.51 15.49
CA GLN A 164 -23.22 25.78 16.60
C GLN A 164 -22.53 26.71 17.62
N LYS A 165 -22.71 26.43 18.91
CA LYS A 165 -22.13 27.21 20.01
C LYS A 165 -20.64 26.96 20.21
N HIS A 166 -20.15 25.77 19.89
CA HIS A 166 -18.79 25.36 20.18
C HIS A 166 -18.09 24.94 18.91
N LEU A 167 -16.82 25.32 18.78
CA LEU A 167 -15.99 24.96 17.64
C LEU A 167 -14.84 24.08 18.12
N ILE A 168 -14.56 23.01 17.38
CA ILE A 168 -13.36 22.20 17.47
C ILE A 168 -12.67 22.33 16.11
N VAL A 169 -11.38 22.65 16.09
CA VAL A 169 -10.61 22.64 14.85
C VAL A 169 -9.57 21.53 14.91
N GLY A 170 -9.46 20.73 13.85
CA GLY A 170 -8.47 19.66 13.70
C GLY A 170 -7.05 20.18 13.40
N PRO A 171 -6.11 19.26 13.13
CA PRO A 171 -4.76 19.59 12.71
C PRO A 171 -4.74 20.42 11.40
N LYS A 172 -3.62 21.13 11.16
CA LYS A 172 -3.49 22.11 10.07
C LYS A 172 -3.04 21.46 8.75
N GLY A 173 -3.91 21.47 7.75
CA GLY A 173 -3.59 21.14 6.34
C GLY A 173 -3.00 22.31 5.52
N SER A 174 -2.61 22.01 4.27
CA SER A 174 -1.78 22.89 3.42
C SER A 174 -2.49 24.08 2.74
N GLY A 175 -3.48 24.70 3.40
CA GLY A 175 -3.98 26.02 3.01
C GLY A 175 -5.47 26.14 2.65
N LYS A 176 -6.23 25.04 2.59
CA LYS A 176 -7.71 25.11 2.46
C LYS A 176 -8.34 25.52 3.80
N SER A 177 -7.69 25.14 4.92
CA SER A 177 -7.81 25.63 6.29
C SER A 177 -8.34 27.06 6.37
N ARG A 178 -7.69 28.03 5.70
CA ARG A 178 -7.96 29.46 5.88
C ARG A 178 -9.43 29.83 5.65
N VAL A 179 -10.13 29.17 4.72
CA VAL A 179 -11.56 29.44 4.46
C VAL A 179 -12.42 29.11 5.69
N LEU A 180 -12.11 28.01 6.37
CA LEU A 180 -12.85 27.53 7.53
C LEU A 180 -12.40 28.26 8.82
N PHE A 181 -11.09 28.49 8.99
CA PHE A 181 -10.53 29.25 10.12
C PHE A 181 -10.97 30.73 10.13
N GLU A 182 -11.05 31.44 8.99
CA GLU A 182 -11.49 32.85 8.95
C GLU A 182 -13.01 32.97 9.19
N ARG A 183 -13.82 32.00 8.73
CA ARG A 183 -15.25 31.90 9.07
C ARG A 183 -15.47 31.54 10.55
N ALA A 184 -14.60 30.73 11.14
CA ALA A 184 -14.59 30.45 12.57
C ALA A 184 -14.25 31.69 13.41
N LEU A 185 -13.13 32.37 13.10
CA LEU A 185 -12.67 33.57 13.81
C LEU A 185 -13.73 34.67 13.79
N SER A 186 -14.26 35.01 12.61
CA SER A 186 -15.26 36.08 12.49
C SER A 186 -16.51 35.84 13.33
N ARG A 187 -16.86 34.58 13.63
CA ARG A 187 -18.02 34.19 14.45
C ARG A 187 -17.72 34.05 15.94
N PHE A 188 -16.45 33.87 16.30
CA PHE A 188 -15.98 34.08 17.66
C PHE A 188 -15.98 35.58 17.98
N GLU A 189 -15.57 36.46 17.05
CA GLU A 189 -15.60 37.92 17.23
C GLU A 189 -17.03 38.51 17.35
N THR A 190 -18.05 37.88 16.76
CA THR A 190 -19.46 38.30 16.92
C THR A 190 -20.12 37.77 18.20
N GLY A 191 -19.49 36.82 18.89
CA GLY A 191 -20.04 36.14 20.07
C GLY A 191 -21.03 35.01 19.76
N ASP A 192 -21.13 34.58 18.49
CA ASP A 192 -22.01 33.47 18.09
C ASP A 192 -21.43 32.11 18.53
N VAL A 193 -20.10 31.99 18.57
CA VAL A 193 -19.36 30.82 19.08
C VAL A 193 -18.82 31.12 20.49
N GLN A 194 -19.22 30.34 21.49
CA GLN A 194 -18.86 30.53 22.90
C GLN A 194 -17.49 29.98 23.30
N SER A 195 -17.03 28.90 22.65
CA SER A 195 -15.69 28.34 22.85
C SER A 195 -15.10 27.74 21.57
N VAL A 196 -13.77 27.79 21.46
CA VAL A 196 -12.98 27.21 20.37
C VAL A 196 -11.90 26.30 20.96
N PHE A 197 -11.86 25.03 20.56
CA PHE A 197 -10.73 24.12 20.82
C PHE A 197 -9.74 24.11 19.65
N LEU A 198 -8.45 24.15 19.98
CA LEU A 198 -7.33 24.02 19.05
C LEU A 198 -6.32 23.00 19.59
N PRO A 199 -5.96 21.93 18.84
CA PRO A 199 -4.97 20.95 19.27
C PRO A 199 -3.58 21.58 19.41
N SER A 200 -2.76 20.99 20.29
CA SER A 200 -1.45 21.50 20.73
C SER A 200 -0.45 21.64 19.58
N ARG A 201 -0.46 20.70 18.61
CA ARG A 201 0.08 20.87 17.24
C ARG A 201 -0.54 19.83 16.30
N ALA A 202 0.22 19.30 15.32
CA ALA A 202 -0.25 18.27 14.39
C ALA A 202 -0.69 17.02 15.18
N ALA A 203 -1.98 16.97 15.50
CA ALA A 203 -2.58 15.84 16.18
C ALA A 203 -2.40 14.61 15.28
N THR A 204 -1.70 13.62 15.81
CA THR A 204 -1.43 12.34 15.14
C THR A 204 -1.99 11.17 15.92
N ARG A 205 -2.44 11.41 17.17
CA ARG A 205 -3.06 10.42 18.03
C ARG A 205 -4.28 10.99 18.74
N ILE A 206 -5.16 10.13 19.22
CA ILE A 206 -6.43 10.56 19.82
C ILE A 206 -6.24 11.26 21.17
N GLU A 207 -5.12 10.98 21.86
CA GLU A 207 -4.71 11.67 23.08
C GLU A 207 -4.56 13.19 22.87
N ASP A 208 -4.13 13.62 21.68
CA ASP A 208 -3.98 15.04 21.31
C ASP A 208 -5.34 15.78 21.26
N ILE A 209 -6.42 15.03 21.02
CA ILE A 209 -7.82 15.50 20.93
C ILE A 209 -8.59 15.24 22.24
N GLN A 210 -8.05 14.42 23.14
CA GLN A 210 -8.71 14.03 24.40
C GLN A 210 -9.23 15.21 25.25
N PRO A 211 -8.56 16.38 25.36
CA PRO A 211 -9.12 17.52 26.11
C PRO A 211 -10.41 18.09 25.49
N ALA A 212 -10.65 17.93 24.19
CA ALA A 212 -11.93 18.24 23.56
C ALA A 212 -12.99 17.17 23.87
N LEU A 213 -12.60 15.89 23.87
CA LEU A 213 -13.50 14.78 24.20
C LEU A 213 -13.98 14.81 25.67
N ASP A 214 -13.17 15.38 26.57
CA ASP A 214 -13.50 15.57 27.99
C ASP A 214 -14.22 16.88 28.32
N TYR A 215 -14.41 17.78 27.36
CA TYR A 215 -15.12 19.04 27.58
C TYR A 215 -16.66 18.85 27.63
N GLU A 216 -17.32 19.47 28.61
CA GLU A 216 -18.79 19.50 28.69
C GLU A 216 -19.35 20.62 27.80
N TYR A 217 -19.84 20.24 26.61
CA TYR A 217 -20.53 21.13 25.69
C TYR A 217 -21.95 21.48 26.18
N ASP A 218 -22.38 22.74 26.07
CA ASP A 218 -23.70 23.23 26.52
C ASP A 218 -24.69 23.52 25.35
N GLY A 219 -24.28 23.16 24.13
CA GLY A 219 -25.09 23.18 22.91
C GLY A 219 -24.40 22.42 21.78
N ASP A 220 -24.75 22.75 20.54
CA ASP A 220 -24.25 22.07 19.35
C ASP A 220 -22.76 22.39 19.07
N VAL A 221 -22.08 21.43 18.45
CA VAL A 221 -20.63 21.44 18.21
C VAL A 221 -20.36 21.41 16.70
N LEU A 222 -19.46 22.28 16.24
CA LEU A 222 -18.90 22.25 14.89
C LEU A 222 -17.47 21.74 14.94
N LEU A 223 -17.19 20.62 14.27
CA LEU A 223 -15.83 20.14 14.00
C LEU A 223 -15.40 20.65 12.61
N VAL A 224 -14.27 21.34 12.55
CA VAL A 224 -13.61 21.76 11.30
C VAL A 224 -12.33 20.95 11.13
N TRP A 225 -12.15 20.25 10.02
CA TRP A 225 -10.94 19.46 9.73
C TRP A 225 -10.36 19.85 8.36
N ASP A 226 -9.03 19.88 8.23
CA ASP A 226 -8.37 20.20 6.96
C ASP A 226 -7.41 19.10 6.56
N ASP A 227 -7.44 18.69 5.29
CA ASP A 227 -6.65 17.59 4.72
C ASP A 227 -6.86 16.28 5.49
N ILE A 228 -8.00 15.60 5.25
CA ILE A 228 -8.20 14.22 5.72
C ILE A 228 -7.10 13.35 5.08
N HIS A 229 -6.14 12.90 5.88
CA HIS A 229 -5.17 11.89 5.51
C HIS A 229 -5.76 10.50 5.70
N ASP A 230 -5.70 9.69 4.65
CA ASP A 230 -6.33 8.36 4.49
C ASP A 230 -7.83 8.33 4.82
N ALA A 231 -8.65 8.00 3.82
CA ALA A 231 -10.10 8.00 3.96
C ALA A 231 -10.70 6.60 4.21
N SER A 232 -9.86 5.56 4.32
CA SER A 232 -10.33 4.18 4.47
C SER A 232 -11.14 3.99 5.77
N PRO A 233 -12.34 3.36 5.71
CA PRO A 233 -13.13 3.03 6.90
C PRO A 233 -12.57 1.83 7.67
N ASP A 234 -11.69 1.04 7.06
CA ASP A 234 -11.16 -0.21 7.63
C ASP A 234 -9.90 0.01 8.50
N ASP A 235 -9.33 1.22 8.50
CA ASP A 235 -8.04 1.51 9.12
C ASP A 235 -8.16 1.91 10.60
N ALA A 236 -7.77 0.98 11.48
CA ALA A 236 -7.76 1.13 12.93
C ALA A 236 -6.59 2.05 13.39
N GLY A 237 -6.75 3.34 13.12
CA GLY A 237 -5.77 4.39 13.38
C GLY A 237 -6.15 5.76 12.81
N ASN A 238 -7.19 5.84 11.97
CA ASN A 238 -7.66 7.08 11.37
C ASN A 238 -8.17 8.08 12.43
N LEU A 239 -7.34 9.07 12.76
CA LEU A 239 -7.61 10.07 13.80
C LEU A 239 -8.87 10.90 13.52
N PHE A 240 -9.14 11.23 12.25
CA PHE A 240 -10.35 11.99 11.88
C PHE A 240 -11.60 11.16 12.18
N TYR A 241 -11.60 9.90 11.71
CA TYR A 241 -12.70 8.97 11.90
C TYR A 241 -12.97 8.67 13.38
N GLU A 242 -11.91 8.36 14.16
CA GLU A 242 -12.00 8.18 15.60
C GLU A 242 -12.53 9.43 16.34
N THR A 243 -12.08 10.62 15.93
CA THR A 243 -12.53 11.88 16.55
C THR A 243 -14.03 12.09 16.32
N VAL A 244 -14.54 11.84 15.10
CA VAL A 244 -15.97 11.98 14.81
C VAL A 244 -16.79 10.99 15.62
N LEU A 245 -16.40 9.71 15.69
CA LEU A 245 -17.10 8.71 16.50
C LEU A 245 -17.12 9.06 17.99
N LYS A 246 -15.95 9.39 18.57
CA LYS A 246 -15.84 9.68 20.01
C LYS A 246 -16.59 10.96 20.41
N LEU A 247 -16.72 11.95 19.51
CA LEU A 247 -17.58 13.11 19.71
C LEU A 247 -19.08 12.77 19.57
N GLN A 248 -19.47 11.97 18.58
CA GLN A 248 -20.85 11.51 18.42
C GLN A 248 -21.36 10.74 19.64
N ASP A 249 -20.54 9.86 20.22
CA ASP A 249 -20.92 9.06 21.39
C ASP A 249 -20.87 9.83 22.72
N ARG A 250 -20.21 11.01 22.74
CA ARG A 250 -20.15 11.91 23.92
C ARG A 250 -21.32 12.90 23.99
N LEU A 251 -21.83 13.35 22.86
CA LEU A 251 -22.91 14.34 22.81
C LEU A 251 -24.27 13.72 23.16
N SER A 252 -25.11 14.49 23.85
CA SER A 252 -26.44 14.02 24.25
C SER A 252 -27.47 14.11 23.12
N ASP A 253 -28.60 13.40 23.24
CA ASP A 253 -29.78 13.44 22.33
C ASP A 253 -30.35 14.85 22.04
N HIS A 254 -29.81 15.90 22.66
CA HIS A 254 -30.23 17.29 22.53
C HIS A 254 -29.14 18.20 21.94
N GLN A 255 -28.05 17.63 21.44
CA GLN A 255 -26.91 18.34 20.84
C GLN A 255 -26.56 17.68 19.49
N SER A 256 -26.26 18.48 18.47
CA SER A 256 -25.75 17.98 17.20
C SER A 256 -24.23 18.16 17.07
N LEU A 257 -23.58 17.19 16.43
CA LEU A 257 -22.25 17.36 15.83
C LEU A 257 -22.44 17.73 14.36
N HIS A 258 -21.91 18.87 13.97
CA HIS A 258 -21.74 19.26 12.57
C HIS A 258 -20.26 19.10 12.21
N VAL A 259 -19.95 18.55 11.05
CA VAL A 259 -18.56 18.39 10.60
C VAL A 259 -18.37 19.06 9.24
N LEU A 260 -17.35 19.89 9.12
CA LEU A 260 -16.82 20.42 7.87
C LEU A 260 -15.38 19.93 7.70
N ALA A 261 -15.15 19.04 6.75
CA ALA A 261 -13.83 18.50 6.46
C ALA A 261 -13.41 18.80 5.01
N THR A 262 -12.10 18.93 4.77
CA THR A 262 -11.53 19.02 3.42
C THR A 262 -10.73 17.76 3.08
N ALA A 263 -10.77 17.37 1.80
CA ALA A 263 -9.95 16.31 1.23
C ALA A 263 -9.36 16.80 -0.10
N ARG A 264 -8.35 16.11 -0.60
CA ARG A 264 -7.72 16.43 -1.89
C ARG A 264 -8.63 16.02 -3.06
N SER A 265 -8.51 16.71 -4.19
CA SER A 265 -9.31 16.41 -5.39
C SER A 265 -8.92 15.08 -6.00
N GLU A 266 -7.67 14.68 -5.77
CA GLU A 266 -6.97 13.52 -6.28
C GLU A 266 -7.38 12.29 -5.46
N GLU A 267 -7.30 12.38 -4.13
CA GLU A 267 -7.70 11.33 -3.17
C GLU A 267 -9.23 11.19 -3.01
N TYR A 268 -10.03 12.03 -3.68
CA TYR A 268 -11.49 12.04 -3.56
C TYR A 268 -12.16 10.67 -3.82
N HIS A 269 -11.55 9.83 -4.68
CA HIS A 269 -12.05 8.50 -5.02
C HIS A 269 -11.86 7.44 -3.92
N GLN A 270 -11.03 7.74 -2.90
CA GLN A 270 -10.73 6.86 -1.76
C GLN A 270 -11.75 7.03 -0.62
N LEU A 271 -12.52 8.13 -0.60
CA LEU A 271 -13.60 8.34 0.35
C LEU A 271 -14.70 7.28 0.13
N PRO A 272 -15.11 6.48 1.13
CA PRO A 272 -15.98 5.31 0.93
C PRO A 272 -17.36 5.63 0.33
N ASN A 273 -17.89 6.85 0.53
CA ASN A 273 -19.10 7.32 -0.16
C ASN A 273 -18.97 7.38 -1.70
N TYR A 274 -17.76 7.33 -2.28
CA TYR A 274 -17.55 7.28 -3.73
C TYR A 274 -18.21 6.03 -4.36
N ARG A 275 -18.28 4.91 -3.62
CA ARG A 275 -18.92 3.67 -4.09
C ARG A 275 -20.41 3.55 -3.76
N GLN A 276 -21.06 4.56 -3.19
CA GLN A 276 -22.49 4.59 -2.78
C GLN A 276 -23.00 3.48 -1.82
N TRP A 277 -22.17 2.50 -1.47
CA TRP A 277 -22.56 1.29 -0.73
C TRP A 277 -21.66 1.06 0.50
N SER A 278 -21.48 2.08 1.35
CA SER A 278 -20.92 1.92 2.69
C SER A 278 -22.03 2.08 3.74
N GLU A 279 -22.31 1.02 4.51
CA GLU A 279 -23.18 1.08 5.71
C GLU A 279 -22.51 1.79 6.90
N ASP A 280 -21.34 2.40 6.66
CA ASP A 280 -20.52 3.08 7.65
C ASP A 280 -21.26 4.22 8.36
N ARG A 281 -21.15 4.24 9.69
CA ARG A 281 -21.86 5.17 10.59
C ARG A 281 -21.42 6.62 10.43
N VAL A 282 -20.16 6.87 10.06
CA VAL A 282 -19.59 8.21 9.92
C VAL A 282 -19.84 8.71 8.50
N TRP A 283 -19.31 8.01 7.50
CA TRP A 283 -19.23 8.48 6.12
C TRP A 283 -20.59 8.65 5.47
N SER A 284 -21.54 7.74 5.71
CA SER A 284 -22.92 7.83 5.17
C SER A 284 -23.65 9.14 5.54
N SER A 285 -23.21 9.85 6.59
CA SER A 285 -23.78 11.14 7.01
C SER A 285 -23.25 12.37 6.25
N PHE A 286 -22.13 12.25 5.52
CA PHE A 286 -21.47 13.38 4.88
C PHE A 286 -22.07 13.76 3.52
N LYS A 287 -22.37 15.06 3.35
CA LYS A 287 -22.74 15.65 2.06
C LYS A 287 -21.51 16.26 1.37
N GLN A 288 -21.11 15.70 0.24
CA GLN A 288 -20.03 16.24 -0.58
C GLN A 288 -20.35 17.66 -1.09
N THR A 289 -19.37 18.56 -1.00
CA THR A 289 -19.41 19.90 -1.60
C THR A 289 -18.14 20.14 -2.41
N LYS A 290 -18.26 20.26 -3.74
CA LYS A 290 -17.12 20.59 -4.61
C LYS A 290 -16.99 22.10 -4.74
N LEU A 291 -15.87 22.67 -4.27
CA LEU A 291 -15.57 24.09 -4.46
C LEU A 291 -15.36 24.39 -5.95
N GLY A 292 -16.04 25.42 -6.47
CA GLY A 292 -15.96 25.80 -7.87
C GLY A 292 -14.69 26.58 -8.22
N ILE A 293 -14.56 26.90 -9.51
CA ILE A 293 -13.64 27.94 -9.99
C ILE A 293 -13.97 29.28 -9.32
N LEU A 294 -12.95 30.09 -8.98
CA LEU A 294 -13.17 31.45 -8.49
C LEU A 294 -13.99 32.26 -9.50
N ASN A 295 -15.01 32.98 -9.03
CA ASN A 295 -15.75 33.88 -9.91
C ASN A 295 -14.86 35.06 -10.33
N ARG A 296 -15.21 35.65 -11.48
CA ARG A 296 -14.45 36.74 -12.11
C ARG A 296 -14.20 37.93 -11.17
N SER A 297 -15.18 38.35 -10.38
CA SER A 297 -15.03 39.50 -9.48
C SER A 297 -14.02 39.25 -8.35
N ASP A 298 -13.98 38.03 -7.82
CA ASP A 298 -13.03 37.67 -6.77
C ASP A 298 -11.62 37.43 -7.34
N ALA A 299 -11.51 36.86 -8.54
CA ALA A 299 -10.24 36.78 -9.27
C ALA A 299 -9.69 38.18 -9.61
N GLU A 300 -10.50 39.10 -10.14
CA GLU A 300 -10.11 40.51 -10.41
C GLU A 300 -9.66 41.24 -9.12
N LYS A 301 -10.32 40.97 -7.98
CA LYS A 301 -9.92 41.48 -6.66
C LYS A 301 -8.57 40.91 -6.22
N LEU A 302 -8.40 39.59 -6.25
CA LEU A 302 -7.14 38.93 -5.88
C LEU A 302 -5.96 39.39 -6.74
N ILE A 303 -6.12 39.43 -8.06
CA ILE A 303 -5.11 39.93 -9.00
C ILE A 303 -4.71 41.37 -8.67
N LYS A 304 -5.69 42.25 -8.38
CA LYS A 304 -5.42 43.65 -8.04
C LYS A 304 -4.57 43.78 -6.76
N GLU A 305 -4.92 43.03 -5.72
CA GLU A 305 -4.18 43.07 -4.46
C GLU A 305 -2.80 42.37 -4.59
N ALA A 306 -2.70 41.28 -5.37
CA ALA A 306 -1.43 40.63 -5.69
C ALA A 306 -0.46 41.58 -6.39
N ILE A 307 -0.90 42.25 -7.47
CA ILE A 307 -0.11 43.24 -8.22
C ILE A 307 0.38 44.35 -7.28
N SER A 308 -0.45 44.79 -6.34
CA SER A 308 -0.06 45.82 -5.34
C SER A 308 0.86 45.28 -4.25
N GLY A 309 0.77 44.01 -3.86
CA GLY A 309 1.59 43.37 -2.83
C GLY A 309 2.98 42.93 -3.30
N TYR A 310 3.19 42.89 -4.62
CA TYR A 310 4.48 42.64 -5.27
C TYR A 310 5.04 43.90 -5.97
N ASP A 311 4.49 45.09 -5.69
CA ASP A 311 4.88 46.39 -6.28
C ASP A 311 4.96 46.41 -7.83
N LEU A 312 4.17 45.56 -8.49
CA LEU A 312 4.27 45.33 -9.93
C LEU A 312 3.56 46.43 -10.73
N THR A 313 4.20 46.87 -11.82
CA THR A 313 3.57 47.78 -12.80
C THR A 313 3.26 47.03 -14.09
N PHE A 314 2.02 47.12 -14.58
CA PHE A 314 1.55 46.44 -15.78
C PHE A 314 1.08 47.45 -16.83
N THR A 315 1.43 47.21 -18.09
CA THR A 315 0.75 47.84 -19.22
C THR A 315 -0.74 47.43 -19.28
N ASP A 316 -1.61 48.31 -19.79
CA ASP A 316 -3.06 48.02 -19.98
C ASP A 316 -3.34 46.72 -20.74
N SER A 317 -2.45 46.33 -21.66
CA SER A 317 -2.58 45.12 -22.47
C SER A 317 -2.07 43.87 -21.74
N ALA A 318 -1.00 43.98 -20.94
CA ALA A 318 -0.52 42.90 -20.08
C ALA A 318 -1.57 42.56 -19.01
N ARG A 319 -2.10 43.57 -18.33
CA ARG A 319 -3.07 43.40 -17.25
C ARG A 319 -4.30 42.60 -17.71
N ARG A 320 -4.90 42.98 -18.85
CA ARG A 320 -6.04 42.24 -19.42
C ARG A 320 -5.69 40.82 -19.85
N GLN A 321 -4.48 40.62 -20.37
CA GLN A 321 -4.00 39.29 -20.74
C GLN A 321 -3.82 38.40 -19.49
N PHE A 322 -3.35 38.96 -18.37
CA PHE A 322 -3.18 38.26 -17.10
C PHE A 322 -4.53 37.95 -16.43
N GLU A 323 -5.45 38.92 -16.41
CA GLU A 323 -6.85 38.71 -16.00
C GLU A 323 -7.52 37.59 -16.82
N THR A 324 -7.28 37.53 -18.14
CA THR A 324 -7.78 36.45 -19.01
C THR A 324 -7.09 35.11 -18.73
N LEU A 325 -5.78 35.09 -18.54
CA LEU A 325 -5.00 33.88 -18.25
C LEU A 325 -5.49 33.20 -16.96
N VAL A 326 -5.67 33.99 -15.89
CA VAL A 326 -6.24 33.52 -14.63
C VAL A 326 -7.69 33.06 -14.81
N GLU A 327 -8.54 33.82 -15.51
CA GLU A 327 -9.97 33.49 -15.71
C GLU A 327 -10.20 32.15 -16.44
N PHE A 328 -9.35 31.80 -17.42
CA PHE A 328 -9.58 30.64 -18.30
C PHE A 328 -8.65 29.44 -18.07
N GLU A 329 -7.44 29.62 -17.52
CA GLU A 329 -6.40 28.57 -17.52
C GLU A 329 -5.98 28.13 -16.10
N SER A 330 -5.98 29.03 -15.10
CA SER A 330 -5.71 28.67 -13.70
C SER A 330 -6.28 29.70 -12.68
N PRO A 331 -7.60 29.65 -12.40
CA PRO A 331 -8.30 30.59 -11.51
C PRO A 331 -8.15 30.23 -10.02
N THR A 332 -6.90 30.15 -9.53
CA THR A 332 -6.59 29.84 -8.13
C THR A 332 -5.76 30.94 -7.45
N PRO A 333 -5.94 31.20 -6.14
CA PRO A 333 -5.11 32.19 -5.43
C PRO A 333 -3.61 31.86 -5.52
N PHE A 334 -3.26 30.58 -5.41
CA PHE A 334 -1.88 30.10 -5.50
C PHE A 334 -1.24 30.39 -6.87
N TYR A 335 -1.97 30.23 -7.98
CA TYR A 335 -1.45 30.59 -9.30
C TYR A 335 -1.21 32.09 -9.42
N ILE A 336 -2.14 32.93 -8.95
CA ILE A 336 -2.00 34.39 -8.95
C ILE A 336 -0.75 34.81 -8.16
N GLU A 337 -0.55 34.24 -6.96
CA GLU A 337 0.62 34.54 -6.10
C GLU A 337 1.93 34.07 -6.74
N SER A 338 1.96 32.85 -7.26
CA SER A 338 3.12 32.26 -7.95
C SER A 338 3.51 33.09 -9.19
N ALA A 339 2.52 33.50 -9.98
CA ALA A 339 2.71 34.33 -11.17
C ALA A 339 3.26 35.72 -10.81
N CYS A 340 2.69 36.40 -9.81
CA CYS A 340 3.20 37.69 -9.38
C CYS A 340 4.62 37.60 -8.81
N SER A 341 4.94 36.59 -7.99
CA SER A 341 6.30 36.38 -7.49
C SER A 341 7.30 36.02 -8.60
N HIS A 342 6.88 35.29 -9.64
CA HIS A 342 7.73 35.04 -10.80
C HIS A 342 8.00 36.33 -11.58
N LEU A 343 6.97 37.11 -11.88
CA LEU A 343 7.08 38.36 -12.64
C LEU A 343 7.95 39.40 -11.92
N GLU A 344 7.86 39.50 -10.59
CA GLU A 344 8.76 40.31 -9.74
C GLU A 344 10.24 39.93 -9.92
N LYS A 345 10.53 38.62 -10.02
CA LYS A 345 11.90 38.11 -10.13
C LYS A 345 12.50 38.25 -11.54
N VAL A 346 11.69 38.16 -12.60
CA VAL A 346 12.18 38.07 -14.00
C VAL A 346 12.02 39.35 -14.82
N VAL A 347 11.11 40.28 -14.45
CA VAL A 347 10.85 41.51 -15.21
C VAL A 347 11.39 42.75 -14.47
N ASP A 348 12.42 43.38 -15.03
CA ASP A 348 12.89 44.69 -14.57
C ASP A 348 12.06 45.82 -15.22
N GLY A 349 11.04 46.30 -14.50
CA GLY A 349 10.24 47.47 -14.89
C GLY A 349 8.75 47.20 -15.12
N GLU A 350 8.20 47.69 -16.24
CA GLU A 350 6.77 47.58 -16.56
C GLU A 350 6.48 46.29 -17.34
N ILE A 351 5.62 45.44 -16.79
CA ILE A 351 5.20 44.16 -17.35
C ILE A 351 4.38 44.38 -18.62
N THR A 352 4.84 43.74 -19.69
CA THR A 352 4.29 43.82 -21.03
C THR A 352 3.44 42.59 -21.36
N ARG A 353 2.72 42.65 -22.49
CA ARG A 353 1.94 41.50 -22.95
C ARG A 353 2.82 40.29 -23.32
N GLY A 354 4.09 40.49 -23.66
CA GLY A 354 5.02 39.39 -23.94
C GLY A 354 5.28 38.56 -22.69
N ASP A 355 5.61 39.22 -21.59
CA ASP A 355 5.94 38.58 -20.31
C ASP A 355 4.79 37.72 -19.75
N ILE A 356 3.54 38.06 -20.08
CA ILE A 356 2.34 37.28 -19.72
C ILE A 356 2.06 36.13 -20.71
N ILE A 357 2.54 36.20 -21.95
CA ILE A 357 2.46 35.10 -22.92
C ILE A 357 3.53 34.04 -22.62
N ASP A 358 4.70 34.47 -22.15
CA ASP A 358 5.83 33.61 -21.79
C ASP A 358 5.68 33.00 -20.38
N LEU A 359 4.70 33.46 -19.59
CA LEU A 359 4.38 32.92 -18.26
C LEU A 359 3.78 31.49 -18.36
N PRO A 360 4.28 30.50 -17.59
CA PRO A 360 3.69 29.16 -17.55
C PRO A 360 2.22 29.16 -17.12
N LYS A 361 1.46 28.18 -17.60
CA LYS A 361 0.01 28.12 -17.40
C LYS A 361 -0.37 27.56 -16.03
N HIS A 362 0.49 26.72 -15.45
CA HIS A 362 0.23 26.06 -14.18
C HIS A 362 1.25 26.47 -13.11
N GLY A 363 0.80 26.57 -11.85
CA GLY A 363 1.65 27.00 -10.74
C GLY A 363 2.88 26.12 -10.53
N VAL A 364 2.73 24.80 -10.71
CA VAL A 364 3.85 23.84 -10.61
C VAL A 364 4.96 24.12 -11.62
N GLU A 365 4.63 24.55 -12.83
CA GLU A 365 5.62 24.85 -13.88
C GLU A 365 6.45 26.10 -13.54
N ILE A 366 5.80 27.11 -12.93
CA ILE A 366 6.46 28.32 -12.43
C ILE A 366 7.50 27.96 -11.35
N TRP A 367 7.09 27.15 -10.37
CA TRP A 367 7.98 26.71 -9.29
C TRP A 367 9.06 25.74 -9.78
N ARG A 368 8.77 24.90 -10.78
CA ARG A 368 9.74 23.99 -11.41
C ARG A 368 10.83 24.77 -12.14
N GLN A 369 10.48 25.89 -12.76
CA GLN A 369 11.47 26.82 -13.29
C GLN A 369 12.28 27.49 -12.17
N HIS A 370 11.63 27.97 -11.09
CA HIS A 370 12.34 28.54 -9.93
C HIS A 370 13.28 27.52 -9.26
N TYR A 371 12.95 26.23 -9.30
CA TYR A 371 13.74 25.14 -8.72
C TYR A 371 15.05 24.94 -9.50
N ARG A 372 14.96 24.85 -10.83
CA ARG A 372 16.12 24.77 -11.72
C ARG A 372 17.03 25.99 -11.57
N ASP A 373 16.43 27.18 -11.56
CA ASP A 373 17.10 28.45 -11.32
C ASP A 373 17.76 28.58 -9.94
N LEU A 374 17.26 27.85 -8.94
CA LEU A 374 17.79 27.79 -7.58
C LEU A 374 18.99 26.84 -7.51
N ILE A 375 18.87 25.62 -8.03
CA ILE A 375 19.96 24.61 -8.01
C ILE A 375 21.24 25.16 -8.66
N ASP A 376 21.11 25.85 -9.80
CA ASP A 376 22.23 26.46 -10.52
C ASP A 376 22.98 27.54 -9.70
N LYS A 377 22.29 28.18 -8.74
CA LYS A 377 22.82 29.31 -7.94
C LYS A 377 23.21 28.88 -6.52
N ASP A 378 22.54 27.90 -5.95
CA ASP A 378 22.72 27.37 -4.61
C ASP A 378 22.41 25.86 -4.55
N PRO A 379 23.42 25.01 -4.80
CA PRO A 379 23.25 23.56 -4.74
C PRO A 379 22.93 23.01 -3.34
N ASP A 380 23.13 23.78 -2.26
CA ASP A 380 22.80 23.36 -0.90
C ASP A 380 21.31 23.61 -0.59
N ALA A 381 20.72 24.69 -1.11
CA ALA A 381 19.28 24.93 -1.02
C ALA A 381 18.42 23.78 -1.60
N ARG A 382 18.95 23.07 -2.61
CA ARG A 382 18.37 21.81 -3.13
C ARG A 382 18.15 20.78 -2.03
N PHE A 383 19.14 20.52 -1.18
CA PHE A 383 19.09 19.44 -0.20
C PHE A 383 18.20 19.77 1.01
N VAL A 384 18.01 21.05 1.34
CA VAL A 384 16.99 21.47 2.31
C VAL A 384 15.58 21.19 1.75
N LEU A 385 15.33 21.50 0.48
CA LEU A 385 14.06 21.16 -0.19
C LEU A 385 13.84 19.65 -0.32
N LEU A 386 14.88 18.87 -0.63
CA LEU A 386 14.79 17.41 -0.63
C LEU A 386 14.53 16.84 0.76
N SER A 387 15.09 17.43 1.82
CA SER A 387 14.78 17.04 3.20
C SER A 387 13.30 17.23 3.52
N LEU A 388 12.69 18.33 3.07
CA LEU A 388 11.25 18.58 3.22
C LEU A 388 10.40 17.63 2.36
N LYS A 389 10.82 17.33 1.13
CA LYS A 389 10.13 16.37 0.24
C LYS A 389 10.16 14.95 0.80
N LEU A 390 11.31 14.53 1.33
CA LEU A 390 11.53 13.24 1.97
C LEU A 390 10.70 13.09 3.25
N LEU A 391 10.69 14.11 4.12
CA LEU A 391 9.82 14.13 5.30
C LEU A 391 8.33 14.14 4.92
N ASN A 392 7.92 14.89 3.90
CA ASN A 392 6.53 14.88 3.42
C ASN A 392 6.11 13.50 2.89
N ARG A 393 7.01 12.74 2.25
CA ARG A 393 6.74 11.36 1.79
C ARG A 393 6.42 10.45 2.98
N ILE A 394 7.24 10.48 4.04
CA ILE A 394 7.03 9.66 5.25
C ILE A 394 6.12 10.33 6.31
N SER A 395 5.31 11.33 5.96
CA SER A 395 4.48 12.11 6.91
C SER A 395 5.21 12.58 8.18
N GLY A 396 6.49 12.92 8.05
CA GLY A 396 7.39 13.29 9.13
C GLY A 396 7.39 14.79 9.46
N VAL A 397 7.59 15.13 10.74
CA VAL A 397 7.60 16.52 11.23
C VAL A 397 8.85 17.26 10.77
N ALA A 398 8.66 18.37 10.04
CA ALA A 398 9.72 19.22 9.50
C ALA A 398 10.31 20.22 10.51
N GLY A 399 10.69 19.73 11.69
CA GLY A 399 11.44 20.53 12.68
C GLY A 399 12.82 20.94 12.14
N ASN A 400 13.29 22.15 12.47
CA ASN A 400 14.58 22.66 11.97
C ASN A 400 15.75 21.71 12.29
N SER A 401 15.76 21.14 13.50
CA SER A 401 16.73 20.12 13.95
C SER A 401 16.74 18.89 13.05
N VAL A 402 15.57 18.34 12.72
CA VAL A 402 15.41 17.16 11.86
C VAL A 402 15.86 17.46 10.43
N VAL A 403 15.38 18.56 9.85
CA VAL A 403 15.75 18.98 8.48
C VAL A 403 17.26 19.23 8.38
N ARG A 404 17.87 19.79 9.43
CA ARG A 404 19.32 19.98 9.55
C ARG A 404 20.08 18.65 9.72
N GLY A 405 19.50 17.69 10.44
CA GLY A 405 20.04 16.33 10.61
C GLY A 405 20.04 15.54 9.30
N ILE A 406 18.93 15.56 8.55
CA ILE A 406 18.81 14.94 7.23
C ILE A 406 19.79 15.60 6.24
N PHE A 407 19.84 16.93 6.20
CA PHE A 407 20.80 17.68 5.38
C PHE A 407 22.26 17.25 5.63
N ALA A 408 22.64 17.07 6.90
CA ALA A 408 24.00 16.67 7.26
C ALA A 408 24.30 15.18 7.00
N ASN A 409 23.40 14.28 7.40
CA ASN A 409 23.70 12.85 7.47
C ASN A 409 23.21 12.09 6.24
N VAL A 410 21.95 12.29 5.82
CA VAL A 410 21.37 11.62 4.64
C VAL A 410 22.00 12.17 3.36
N PHE A 411 22.13 13.49 3.24
CA PHE A 411 22.68 14.14 2.03
C PHE A 411 24.18 14.46 2.12
N ASN A 412 24.86 14.11 3.22
CA ASN A 412 26.29 14.32 3.45
C ASN A 412 26.77 15.77 3.14
N ARG A 413 26.05 16.78 3.67
CA ARG A 413 26.32 18.21 3.42
C ARG A 413 26.97 18.90 4.63
N GLU A 414 27.84 19.86 4.36
CA GLU A 414 28.48 20.64 5.42
C GLU A 414 27.47 21.60 6.11
N LEU A 415 27.25 21.40 7.41
CA LEU A 415 26.32 22.20 8.22
C LEU A 415 26.55 23.72 8.17
N ILE A 416 27.74 24.19 7.80
CA ILE A 416 28.04 25.62 7.62
C ILE A 416 27.25 26.26 6.47
N ASN A 417 26.80 25.46 5.48
CA ASN A 417 26.02 25.95 4.34
C ASN A 417 24.52 26.02 4.64
N PHE A 418 24.03 25.27 5.64
CA PHE A 418 22.61 25.13 5.97
C PHE A 418 21.92 26.48 6.22
N GLU A 419 22.50 27.33 7.07
CA GLU A 419 21.95 28.66 7.41
C GLU A 419 21.88 29.62 6.20
N GLY A 420 22.78 29.45 5.23
CA GLY A 420 22.78 30.22 3.98
C GLY A 420 21.68 29.76 3.03
N ALA A 421 21.58 28.44 2.85
CA ALA A 421 20.54 27.79 2.06
C ALA A 421 19.13 28.09 2.61
N LEU A 422 18.92 27.91 3.92
CA LEU A 422 17.65 28.16 4.61
C LEU A 422 17.17 29.60 4.39
N ARG A 423 18.04 30.59 4.64
CA ARG A 423 17.72 32.00 4.43
C ARG A 423 17.37 32.30 2.98
N ARG A 424 18.07 31.70 2.01
CA ARG A 424 17.78 31.88 0.58
C ARG A 424 16.42 31.31 0.18
N LEU A 425 16.03 30.17 0.76
CA LEU A 425 14.70 29.59 0.55
C LEU A 425 13.59 30.48 1.15
N GLN A 426 13.82 31.04 2.35
CA GLN A 426 12.91 32.02 2.97
C GLN A 426 12.78 33.31 2.12
N GLU A 427 13.92 33.88 1.68
CA GLU A 427 13.99 35.05 0.80
C GLU A 427 13.29 34.83 -0.56
N GLN A 428 13.28 33.60 -1.07
CA GLN A 428 12.64 33.24 -2.33
C GLN A 428 11.21 32.71 -2.20
N HIS A 429 10.68 32.65 -0.97
CA HIS A 429 9.35 32.14 -0.61
C HIS A 429 9.12 30.65 -0.92
N TRP A 430 10.20 29.86 -0.90
CA TRP A 430 10.14 28.40 -0.96
C TRP A 430 9.71 27.77 0.37
N ILE A 431 10.06 28.41 1.49
CA ILE A 431 9.73 27.93 2.83
C ILE A 431 9.28 29.08 3.73
N SER A 432 8.36 28.78 4.65
CA SER A 432 8.03 29.60 5.82
C SER A 432 8.42 28.89 7.11
N GLU A 433 8.74 29.66 8.15
CA GLU A 433 9.10 29.15 9.47
C GLU A 433 7.95 29.49 10.43
N VAL A 434 7.37 28.48 11.08
CA VAL A 434 6.13 28.64 11.87
C VAL A 434 6.29 28.04 13.26
N GLY A 435 5.70 28.71 14.25
CA GLY A 435 5.71 28.27 15.64
C GLY A 435 7.02 28.58 16.37
N ILE A 436 7.32 27.77 17.38
CA ILE A 436 8.32 28.06 18.43
C ILE A 436 9.57 27.20 18.26
N GLU A 437 9.41 26.05 17.62
CA GLU A 437 10.45 25.04 17.36
C GLU A 437 11.02 25.18 15.93
N SER A 438 10.75 26.31 15.27
CA SER A 438 11.19 26.61 13.92
C SER A 438 10.78 25.55 12.89
N GLU A 439 9.52 25.09 12.93
CA GLU A 439 9.00 24.13 11.94
C GLU A 439 9.02 24.78 10.55
N LEU A 440 9.63 24.08 9.60
CA LEU A 440 9.81 24.54 8.22
C LEU A 440 8.67 24.02 7.35
N ARG A 441 7.92 24.93 6.75
CA ARG A 441 6.75 24.62 5.91
C ARG A 441 7.00 25.00 4.47
N THR A 442 6.44 24.23 3.56
CA THR A 442 6.48 24.43 2.10
C THR A 442 5.13 24.00 1.52
N HIS A 443 4.70 24.61 0.41
CA HIS A 443 3.42 24.27 -0.21
C HIS A 443 3.53 22.96 -1.01
N ALA A 444 2.49 22.13 -1.04
CA ALA A 444 2.51 20.84 -1.74
C ALA A 444 2.90 20.99 -3.23
N ILE A 445 2.36 21.99 -3.93
CA ILE A 445 2.71 22.31 -5.34
C ILE A 445 4.19 22.74 -5.49
N GLN A 446 4.82 23.30 -4.45
CA GLN A 446 6.26 23.58 -4.47
C GLN A 446 7.07 22.29 -4.31
N LEU A 447 6.64 21.35 -3.46
CA LEU A 447 7.25 20.01 -3.38
C LEU A 447 7.10 19.20 -4.67
N GLU A 448 5.95 19.30 -5.35
CA GLU A 448 5.68 18.68 -6.66
C GLU A 448 6.56 19.27 -7.79
N ALA A 449 6.94 20.54 -7.66
CA ALA A 449 7.84 21.22 -8.59
C ALA A 449 9.32 20.82 -8.45
N ILE A 450 9.69 20.07 -7.40
CA ILE A 450 11.02 19.48 -7.23
C ILE A 450 11.13 18.27 -8.16
N ASP A 451 11.82 18.44 -9.30
CA ASP A 451 11.99 17.41 -10.34
C ASP A 451 12.78 16.15 -9.86
N ASP A 452 13.53 16.27 -8.77
CA ASP A 452 14.35 15.19 -8.21
C ASP A 452 13.50 14.18 -7.40
N SER A 453 13.70 12.88 -7.63
CA SER A 453 13.19 11.80 -6.76
C SER A 453 13.95 11.79 -5.42
N VAL A 454 13.25 11.35 -4.38
CA VAL A 454 13.80 11.13 -3.02
C VAL A 454 13.97 9.65 -2.68
N ASP A 455 13.56 8.74 -3.57
CA ASP A 455 13.49 7.30 -3.30
C ASP A 455 14.88 6.68 -3.12
N LEU A 456 15.87 7.22 -3.85
CA LEU A 456 17.29 6.88 -3.77
C LEU A 456 17.98 7.24 -2.43
N TYR A 457 17.23 7.76 -1.46
CA TYR A 457 17.73 8.17 -0.14
C TYR A 457 16.91 7.58 1.02
N LEU A 458 16.00 6.64 0.76
CA LEU A 458 15.14 6.01 1.78
C LEU A 458 15.94 5.07 2.71
N ASP A 459 16.97 4.41 2.19
CA ASP A 459 17.97 3.64 2.94
C ASP A 459 18.76 4.53 3.90
N GLN A 460 19.32 5.63 3.40
CA GLN A 460 20.14 6.56 4.19
C GLN A 460 19.27 7.33 5.21
N LEU A 461 17.97 7.51 4.92
CA LEU A 461 17.01 7.96 5.91
C LEU A 461 16.79 6.92 7.02
N ALA A 462 16.63 5.64 6.68
CA ALA A 462 16.54 4.57 7.67
C ALA A 462 17.80 4.51 8.56
N GLU A 463 19.01 4.60 7.97
CA GLU A 463 20.26 4.71 8.73
C GLU A 463 20.27 5.94 9.67
N PHE A 464 19.88 7.12 9.17
CA PHE A 464 19.80 8.33 10.00
C PHE A 464 18.81 8.17 11.16
N LEU A 465 17.64 7.59 10.92
CA LEU A 465 16.62 7.34 11.96
C LEU A 465 17.07 6.30 12.99
N LEU A 466 18.06 5.46 12.67
CA LEU A 466 18.65 4.46 13.57
C LEU A 466 20.01 4.89 14.17
N SER A 467 20.48 6.11 13.86
CA SER A 467 21.77 6.67 14.32
C SER A 467 21.67 7.36 15.69
N ASP A 468 22.68 8.17 16.08
CA ASP A 468 22.67 9.08 17.24
C ASP A 468 21.36 9.91 17.36
N PHE A 469 20.63 10.15 16.26
CA PHE A 469 19.30 10.80 16.30
C PHE A 469 18.27 9.99 17.12
N ALA A 470 18.31 8.66 17.06
CA ALA A 470 17.51 7.77 17.89
C ALA A 470 17.88 7.86 19.38
N GLU A 471 19.15 8.16 19.71
CA GLU A 471 19.55 8.38 21.11
C GLU A 471 19.06 9.73 21.63
N SER A 472 19.06 10.78 20.79
CA SER A 472 18.65 12.13 21.20
C SER A 472 17.14 12.37 21.19
N GLU A 473 16.44 11.91 20.16
CA GLU A 473 15.01 12.19 19.90
C GLU A 473 14.23 10.89 19.65
N PRO A 474 14.26 9.93 20.60
CA PRO A 474 13.89 8.54 20.33
C PRO A 474 12.44 8.34 19.90
N ASP A 475 11.49 9.11 20.45
CA ASP A 475 10.08 8.94 20.13
C ASP A 475 9.74 9.52 18.74
N GLN A 476 10.44 10.58 18.33
CA GLN A 476 10.35 11.14 16.98
C GLN A 476 11.00 10.19 15.95
N ALA A 477 12.19 9.66 16.25
CA ALA A 477 12.85 8.65 15.43
C ALA A 477 11.99 7.39 15.26
N THR A 478 11.37 6.90 16.35
CA THR A 478 10.46 5.75 16.33
C THR A 478 9.25 6.02 15.41
N GLY A 479 8.60 7.19 15.55
CA GLY A 479 7.47 7.57 14.69
C GLY A 479 7.82 7.65 13.21
N MET A 480 8.94 8.32 12.88
CA MET A 480 9.41 8.43 11.50
C MET A 480 9.83 7.08 10.90
N ALA A 481 10.41 6.17 11.69
CA ALA A 481 10.78 4.83 11.24
C ALA A 481 9.56 3.95 10.94
N ILE A 482 8.49 4.03 11.76
CA ILE A 482 7.21 3.36 11.45
C ILE A 482 6.67 3.86 10.12
N ASN A 483 6.58 5.18 9.94
CA ASN A 483 6.02 5.76 8.71
C ASN A 483 6.87 5.42 7.48
N LEU A 484 8.20 5.45 7.59
CA LEU A 484 9.11 5.04 6.51
C LEU A 484 8.89 3.58 6.12
N ALA A 485 8.77 2.67 7.10
CA ALA A 485 8.47 1.27 6.82
C ALA A 485 7.11 1.09 6.13
N LEU A 486 6.06 1.77 6.60
CA LEU A 486 4.73 1.71 5.98
C LEU A 486 4.71 2.27 4.56
N GLU A 487 5.32 3.43 4.32
CA GLU A 487 5.46 4.04 3.00
C GLU A 487 6.15 3.07 2.02
N VAL A 488 7.23 2.41 2.48
CA VAL A 488 8.01 1.46 1.68
C VAL A 488 7.26 0.14 1.44
N PHE A 489 6.38 -0.30 2.35
CA PHE A 489 5.62 -1.55 2.19
C PHE A 489 4.31 -1.39 1.42
N LEU A 490 3.75 -0.17 1.34
CA LEU A 490 2.43 0.09 0.76
C LEU A 490 2.48 0.86 -0.56
N ASP A 491 3.61 1.46 -0.94
CA ASP A 491 3.78 2.15 -2.23
C ASP A 491 4.08 1.14 -3.38
N PRO A 492 3.14 0.89 -4.31
CA PRO A 492 3.34 -0.04 -5.42
C PRO A 492 4.28 0.49 -6.51
N SER A 493 4.70 1.77 -6.44
CA SER A 493 5.66 2.33 -7.39
C SER A 493 7.12 2.00 -7.05
N LEU A 494 7.39 1.61 -5.79
CA LEU A 494 8.71 1.14 -5.36
C LEU A 494 8.93 -0.30 -5.85
N THR A 495 9.79 -0.45 -6.85
CA THR A 495 10.11 -1.73 -7.50
C THR A 495 11.51 -2.26 -7.17
N ASP A 496 12.31 -1.51 -6.39
CA ASP A 496 13.62 -1.98 -5.92
C ASP A 496 13.43 -2.89 -4.70
N GLU A 497 13.42 -4.20 -4.97
CA GLU A 497 13.23 -5.23 -3.94
C GLU A 497 14.34 -5.23 -2.89
N SER A 498 15.58 -4.88 -3.28
CA SER A 498 16.73 -4.83 -2.37
C SER A 498 16.60 -3.68 -1.38
N LEU A 499 16.22 -2.50 -1.86
CA LEU A 499 15.96 -1.33 -1.02
C LEU A 499 14.85 -1.60 0.01
N ILE A 500 13.74 -2.20 -0.45
CA ILE A 500 12.61 -2.54 0.41
C ILE A 500 13.02 -3.54 1.51
N ASP A 501 13.77 -4.57 1.16
CA ASP A 501 14.23 -5.58 2.11
C ASP A 501 15.28 -5.03 3.09
N GLU A 502 16.20 -4.19 2.64
CA GLU A 502 17.20 -3.55 3.51
C GLU A 502 16.53 -2.61 4.54
N ILE A 503 15.58 -1.78 4.11
CA ILE A 503 14.80 -0.93 5.01
C ILE A 503 13.96 -1.78 5.98
N ALA A 504 13.33 -2.85 5.49
CA ALA A 504 12.58 -3.77 6.34
C ALA A 504 13.46 -4.43 7.40
N GLU A 505 14.59 -5.02 7.02
CA GLU A 505 15.47 -5.70 7.97
C GLU A 505 16.10 -4.73 8.97
N ASN A 506 16.53 -3.53 8.54
CA ASN A 506 17.07 -2.50 9.42
C ASN A 506 16.04 -1.99 10.44
N ILE A 507 14.83 -1.62 10.01
CA ILE A 507 13.81 -1.07 10.90
C ILE A 507 13.21 -2.17 11.78
N LEU A 508 12.79 -3.31 11.22
CA LEU A 508 12.09 -4.37 11.93
C LEU A 508 12.97 -5.15 12.92
N SER A 509 14.30 -5.05 12.81
CA SER A 509 15.25 -5.61 13.80
C SER A 509 15.76 -4.59 14.83
N SER A 510 15.37 -3.32 14.72
CA SER A 510 15.86 -2.24 15.58
C SER A 510 15.28 -2.22 16.99
N GLU A 511 16.02 -1.63 17.94
CA GLU A 511 15.49 -1.32 19.27
C GLU A 511 14.33 -0.30 19.25
N LEU A 512 14.16 0.48 18.17
CA LEU A 512 13.03 1.39 18.02
C LEU A 512 11.71 0.62 17.91
N VAL A 513 11.68 -0.41 17.06
CA VAL A 513 10.50 -1.27 16.94
C VAL A 513 10.23 -1.98 18.27
N GLU A 514 11.25 -2.35 19.05
CA GLU A 514 10.98 -2.97 20.37
C GLU A 514 10.19 -2.08 21.34
N ARG A 515 10.24 -0.75 21.19
CA ARG A 515 9.49 0.23 22.00
C ARG A 515 8.02 0.36 21.63
N VAL A 516 7.60 -0.06 20.43
CA VAL A 516 6.23 0.14 19.93
C VAL A 516 5.27 -0.92 20.48
N SER A 517 3.97 -0.63 20.45
CA SER A 517 2.96 -1.56 20.98
C SER A 517 2.86 -2.84 20.13
N PRO A 518 2.38 -3.96 20.71
CA PRO A 518 2.26 -5.22 19.97
C PRO A 518 1.37 -5.12 18.72
N GLU A 519 0.40 -4.21 18.71
CA GLU A 519 -0.48 -3.91 17.58
C GLU A 519 0.30 -3.30 16.41
N ILE A 520 1.17 -2.33 16.68
CA ILE A 520 2.05 -1.71 15.66
C ILE A 520 3.07 -2.74 15.14
N LYS A 521 3.65 -3.57 16.02
CA LYS A 521 4.55 -4.67 15.59
C LYS A 521 3.83 -5.67 14.70
N TRP A 522 2.60 -6.05 15.05
CA TRP A 522 1.75 -6.92 14.22
C TRP A 522 1.51 -6.32 12.84
N MET A 523 1.12 -5.04 12.76
CA MET A 523 0.86 -4.33 11.50
C MET A 523 2.10 -4.31 10.59
N LEU A 524 3.25 -3.88 11.12
CA LEU A 524 4.51 -3.81 10.37
C LEU A 524 4.94 -5.18 9.83
N TYR A 525 4.92 -6.22 10.67
CA TYR A 525 5.28 -7.58 10.26
C TYR A 525 4.27 -8.18 9.26
N ASN A 526 2.99 -7.85 9.38
CA ASN A 526 1.95 -8.29 8.45
C ASN A 526 2.09 -7.63 7.08
N ASN A 527 2.34 -6.31 7.04
CA ASN A 527 2.46 -5.58 5.78
C ASN A 527 3.72 -6.02 5.01
N TYR A 528 4.87 -6.16 5.68
CA TYR A 528 6.07 -6.70 5.04
C TYR A 528 5.89 -8.16 4.56
N ALA A 529 5.15 -8.99 5.32
CA ALA A 529 4.79 -10.32 4.85
C ALA A 529 3.89 -10.30 3.60
N GLY A 530 3.02 -9.28 3.47
CA GLY A 530 2.22 -9.04 2.28
C GLY A 530 3.07 -8.72 1.04
N VAL A 531 4.07 -7.85 1.19
CA VAL A 531 5.06 -7.55 0.13
C VAL A 531 5.76 -8.82 -0.35
N LEU A 532 6.28 -9.62 0.60
CA LEU A 532 6.96 -10.88 0.29
C LEU A 532 6.02 -11.90 -0.37
N ALA A 533 4.75 -11.97 0.05
CA ALA A 533 3.75 -12.84 -0.57
C ALA A 533 3.43 -12.41 -2.01
N ALA A 534 3.36 -11.11 -2.30
CA ALA A 534 3.13 -10.57 -3.63
C ALA A 534 4.29 -10.88 -4.61
N ARG A 535 5.53 -10.96 -4.10
CA ARG A 535 6.72 -11.44 -4.85
C ARG A 535 6.81 -12.96 -5.00
N GLY A 536 5.89 -13.72 -4.41
CA GLY A 536 5.96 -15.19 -4.38
C GLY A 536 6.98 -15.76 -3.37
N GLU A 537 7.56 -14.95 -2.50
CA GLU A 537 8.51 -15.36 -1.45
C GLU A 537 7.79 -15.99 -0.23
N LEU A 538 6.89 -16.94 -0.50
CA LEU A 538 5.91 -17.50 0.44
C LEU A 538 6.52 -18.05 1.73
N VAL A 539 7.75 -18.60 1.68
CA VAL A 539 8.45 -19.10 2.87
C VAL A 539 8.87 -17.96 3.82
N ARG A 540 9.38 -16.84 3.29
CA ARG A 540 9.71 -15.65 4.10
C ARG A 540 8.42 -14.99 4.60
N ALA A 541 7.41 -14.86 3.74
CA ALA A 541 6.10 -14.33 4.09
C ALA A 541 5.43 -15.13 5.23
N LEU A 542 5.53 -16.47 5.22
CA LEU A 542 5.03 -17.33 6.29
C LEU A 542 5.79 -17.11 7.60
N SER A 543 7.12 -16.95 7.55
CA SER A 543 7.93 -16.61 8.73
C SER A 543 7.56 -15.25 9.33
N TRP A 544 7.24 -14.25 8.51
CA TRP A 544 6.89 -12.91 8.99
C TRP A 544 5.45 -12.84 9.51
N THR A 545 4.48 -13.49 8.86
CA THR A 545 3.13 -13.63 9.43
C THR A 545 3.13 -14.47 10.72
N THR A 546 4.02 -15.47 10.86
CA THR A 546 4.23 -16.17 12.14
C THR A 546 4.66 -15.20 13.24
N ARG A 547 5.60 -14.27 12.95
CA ARG A 547 6.02 -13.22 13.90
C ARG A 547 4.88 -12.26 14.21
N ALA A 548 4.10 -11.83 13.22
CA ALA A 548 2.93 -10.97 13.42
C ALA A 548 1.93 -11.59 14.41
N ILE A 549 1.58 -12.87 14.23
CA ILE A 549 0.71 -13.61 15.16
C ILE A 549 1.31 -13.70 16.57
N GLN A 550 2.64 -13.85 16.70
CA GLN A 550 3.29 -13.87 18.02
C GLN A 550 3.19 -12.52 18.76
N MET A 551 3.12 -11.40 18.04
CA MET A 551 2.94 -10.07 18.64
C MET A 551 1.50 -9.89 19.14
N LEU A 552 0.51 -10.29 18.34
CA LEU A 552 -0.91 -10.13 18.68
C LEU A 552 -1.71 -11.45 18.55
N PRO A 553 -1.53 -12.44 19.46
CA PRO A 553 -2.09 -13.79 19.33
C PRO A 553 -3.62 -13.90 19.49
N THR A 554 -4.28 -12.77 19.74
CA THR A 554 -5.74 -12.65 19.87
C THR A 554 -6.41 -12.05 18.63
N ASN A 555 -5.64 -11.50 17.68
CA ASN A 555 -6.21 -10.91 16.46
C ASN A 555 -6.48 -11.99 15.40
N PRO A 556 -7.75 -12.23 15.00
CA PRO A 556 -8.08 -13.24 13.99
C PRO A 556 -7.54 -12.90 12.58
N VAL A 557 -7.35 -11.61 12.24
CA VAL A 557 -6.86 -11.18 10.91
C VAL A 557 -5.46 -11.73 10.63
N GLY A 558 -4.58 -11.73 11.64
CA GLY A 558 -3.23 -12.30 11.50
C GLY A 558 -3.25 -13.79 11.13
N TYR A 559 -4.17 -14.57 11.72
CA TYR A 559 -4.35 -15.98 11.40
C TYR A 559 -4.94 -16.23 10.01
N VAL A 560 -5.83 -15.35 9.54
CA VAL A 560 -6.35 -15.41 8.16
C VAL A 560 -5.24 -15.15 7.14
N ASN A 561 -4.40 -14.14 7.35
CA ASN A 561 -3.30 -13.83 6.43
C ASN A 561 -2.23 -14.93 6.42
N HIS A 562 -1.89 -15.47 7.59
CA HIS A 562 -1.03 -16.64 7.73
C HIS A 562 -1.62 -17.89 7.07
N GLN A 563 -2.94 -18.11 7.14
CA GLN A 563 -3.60 -19.19 6.41
C GLN A 563 -3.44 -19.04 4.89
N LYS A 564 -3.68 -17.83 4.35
CA LYS A 564 -3.62 -17.59 2.90
C LYS A 564 -2.24 -17.97 2.35
N ILE A 565 -1.18 -17.49 3.00
CA ILE A 565 0.22 -17.78 2.62
C ILE A 565 0.55 -19.27 2.78
N ALA A 566 0.17 -19.89 3.92
CA ALA A 566 0.37 -21.32 4.13
C ALA A 566 -0.35 -22.17 3.07
N SER A 567 -1.55 -21.76 2.65
CA SER A 567 -2.32 -22.45 1.62
C SER A 567 -1.71 -22.30 0.23
N GLN A 568 -1.11 -21.15 -0.10
CA GLN A 568 -0.34 -20.96 -1.33
C GLN A 568 0.95 -21.80 -1.35
N LEU A 569 1.58 -21.99 -0.19
CA LEU A 569 2.79 -22.82 -0.04
C LEU A 569 2.49 -24.34 -0.02
N GLY A 570 1.21 -24.75 0.02
CA GLY A 570 0.81 -26.16 0.14
C GLY A 570 0.89 -26.73 1.57
N GLU A 571 1.15 -25.90 2.58
CA GLU A 571 1.25 -26.28 3.99
C GLU A 571 -0.14 -26.49 4.63
N GLU A 572 -0.87 -27.50 4.14
CA GLU A 572 -2.23 -27.88 4.53
C GLU A 572 -2.49 -27.78 6.04
N THR A 573 -1.64 -28.44 6.84
CA THR A 573 -1.83 -28.52 8.29
C THR A 573 -1.70 -27.15 8.95
N VAL A 574 -0.80 -26.29 8.44
CA VAL A 574 -0.61 -24.94 8.94
C VAL A 574 -1.79 -24.05 8.53
N ALA A 575 -2.25 -24.15 7.28
CA ALA A 575 -3.39 -23.42 6.76
C ALA A 575 -4.68 -23.72 7.55
N ILE A 576 -5.04 -24.99 7.70
CA ILE A 576 -6.26 -25.42 8.40
C ILE A 576 -6.21 -25.01 9.88
N ASN A 577 -5.09 -25.24 10.58
CA ASN A 577 -4.96 -24.87 11.99
C ASN A 577 -5.04 -23.35 12.21
N SER A 578 -4.52 -22.55 11.28
CA SER A 578 -4.57 -21.09 11.36
C SER A 578 -6.01 -20.58 11.22
N GLN A 579 -6.74 -21.03 10.20
CA GLN A 579 -8.14 -20.62 10.03
C GLN A 579 -9.06 -21.14 11.15
N GLN A 580 -8.81 -22.36 11.63
CA GLN A 580 -9.51 -22.88 12.81
C GLN A 580 -9.31 -21.96 14.02
N ARG A 581 -8.08 -21.44 14.20
CA ARG A 581 -7.76 -20.51 15.28
C ARG A 581 -8.40 -19.13 15.09
N ALA A 582 -8.52 -18.64 13.86
CA ALA A 582 -9.29 -17.42 13.57
C ALA A 582 -10.77 -17.58 13.97
N VAL A 583 -11.41 -18.70 13.63
CA VAL A 583 -12.80 -19.03 14.01
C VAL A 583 -12.98 -19.11 15.54
N GLU A 584 -11.98 -19.61 16.28
CA GLU A 584 -12.00 -19.66 17.74
C GLU A 584 -11.94 -18.28 18.41
N LEU A 585 -11.28 -17.30 17.77
CA LEU A 585 -11.08 -15.94 18.28
C LEU A 585 -12.19 -14.96 17.86
N ALA A 586 -12.97 -15.32 16.85
CA ALA A 586 -14.07 -14.52 16.29
C ALA A 586 -15.19 -14.05 17.24
N PRO A 587 -15.47 -14.66 18.43
CA PRO A 587 -16.54 -14.16 19.31
C PRO A 587 -16.30 -12.75 19.90
N ASP A 588 -15.07 -12.25 19.86
CA ASP A 588 -14.63 -11.01 20.51
C ASP A 588 -14.02 -9.99 19.50
N ALA A 589 -14.36 -10.05 18.21
CA ALA A 589 -13.74 -9.23 17.15
C ALA A 589 -14.72 -8.30 16.43
N ASP A 590 -14.32 -7.04 16.19
CA ASP A 590 -15.18 -5.99 15.61
C ASP A 590 -15.26 -6.01 14.06
N GLN A 591 -14.29 -6.63 13.37
CA GLN A 591 -14.14 -6.54 11.89
C GLN A 591 -14.49 -7.81 11.10
N LEU A 592 -14.56 -8.99 11.72
CA LEU A 592 -14.79 -10.27 11.03
C LEU A 592 -15.77 -11.13 11.81
N THR A 593 -16.89 -11.50 11.19
CA THR A 593 -17.90 -12.30 11.89
C THR A 593 -17.51 -13.78 11.95
N GLN A 594 -17.93 -14.47 13.00
CA GLN A 594 -17.68 -15.92 13.15
C GLN A 594 -18.26 -16.76 11.97
N PRO A 595 -19.46 -16.47 11.42
CA PRO A 595 -19.96 -17.14 10.22
C PRO A 595 -19.04 -17.01 8.99
N GLU A 596 -18.52 -15.81 8.70
CA GLU A 596 -17.63 -15.60 7.54
C GLU A 596 -16.31 -16.35 7.69
N LEU A 597 -15.73 -16.33 8.90
CA LEU A 597 -14.51 -17.08 9.20
C LEU A 597 -14.71 -18.60 9.08
N ARG A 598 -15.92 -19.12 9.36
CA ARG A 598 -16.29 -20.52 9.11
C ARG A 598 -16.46 -20.83 7.63
N ALA A 599 -17.06 -19.93 6.84
CA ALA A 599 -17.11 -20.10 5.39
C ALA A 599 -15.70 -20.17 4.76
N GLN A 600 -14.79 -19.30 5.20
CA GLN A 600 -13.38 -19.35 4.81
C GLN A 600 -12.67 -20.64 5.29
N LEU A 601 -13.00 -21.16 6.48
CA LEU A 601 -12.52 -22.46 6.95
C LEU A 601 -13.01 -23.60 6.06
N ALA A 602 -14.28 -23.56 5.63
CA ALA A 602 -14.83 -24.55 4.74
C ALA A 602 -14.13 -24.57 3.37
N GLU A 603 -13.82 -23.41 2.78
CA GLU A 603 -13.03 -23.33 1.54
C GLU A 603 -11.59 -23.79 1.72
N CYS A 604 -10.94 -23.46 2.85
CA CYS A 604 -9.62 -23.99 3.18
C CYS A 604 -9.66 -25.52 3.28
N LEU A 605 -10.68 -26.08 3.94
CA LEU A 605 -10.88 -27.52 4.04
C LEU A 605 -11.14 -28.15 2.66
N HIS A 606 -11.94 -27.51 1.80
CA HIS A 606 -12.24 -28.02 0.46
C HIS A 606 -11.00 -28.05 -0.44
N ARG A 607 -10.22 -26.96 -0.50
CA ARG A 607 -8.96 -26.90 -1.27
C ARG A 607 -7.96 -27.99 -0.88
N HIS A 608 -7.96 -28.41 0.38
CA HIS A 608 -7.14 -29.50 0.90
C HIS A 608 -7.88 -30.85 1.02
N GLY A 609 -8.98 -31.04 0.28
CA GLY A 609 -9.66 -32.35 0.12
C GLY A 609 -10.54 -32.82 1.29
N HIS A 610 -10.74 -32.01 2.34
CA HIS A 610 -11.58 -32.33 3.51
C HIS A 610 -13.07 -32.05 3.27
N THR A 611 -13.61 -32.52 2.15
CA THR A 611 -14.95 -32.18 1.63
C THR A 611 -16.09 -32.37 2.62
N ASP A 612 -16.11 -33.46 3.41
CA ASP A 612 -17.17 -33.68 4.39
C ASP A 612 -17.14 -32.63 5.51
N ARG A 613 -15.96 -32.26 6.01
CA ARG A 613 -15.78 -31.21 7.03
C ARG A 613 -16.08 -29.82 6.47
N ALA A 614 -15.67 -29.55 5.23
CA ALA A 614 -16.01 -28.31 4.54
C ALA A 614 -17.52 -28.09 4.50
N LYS A 615 -18.28 -29.15 4.17
CA LYS A 615 -19.74 -29.11 4.18
C LYS A 615 -20.33 -28.85 5.56
N GLU A 616 -19.81 -29.49 6.61
CA GLU A 616 -20.26 -29.24 8.00
C GLU A 616 -20.01 -27.80 8.45
N GLU A 617 -18.85 -27.21 8.10
CA GLU A 617 -18.51 -25.82 8.43
C GLU A 617 -19.36 -24.80 7.65
N PHE A 618 -19.61 -25.02 6.35
CA PHE A 618 -20.53 -24.17 5.58
C PHE A 618 -21.97 -24.22 6.12
N GLN A 619 -22.47 -25.40 6.50
CA GLN A 619 -23.79 -25.54 7.12
C GLN A 619 -23.86 -24.78 8.46
N THR A 620 -22.82 -24.93 9.30
CA THR A 620 -22.72 -24.21 10.58
C THR A 620 -22.61 -22.70 10.40
N ALA A 621 -21.87 -22.23 9.38
CA ALA A 621 -21.78 -20.82 9.02
C ALA A 621 -23.16 -20.25 8.68
N LEU A 622 -23.87 -20.89 7.76
CA LEU A 622 -25.18 -20.44 7.27
C LEU A 622 -26.25 -20.43 8.38
N GLU A 623 -26.29 -21.48 9.20
CA GLU A 623 -27.17 -21.57 10.38
C GLU A 623 -26.88 -20.46 11.41
N ASN A 624 -25.62 -20.12 11.63
CA ASN A 624 -25.21 -19.08 12.59
C ASN A 624 -25.42 -17.65 12.07
N SER A 625 -25.33 -17.43 10.75
CA SER A 625 -25.59 -16.11 10.13
C SER A 625 -27.08 -15.79 9.99
N GLY A 626 -27.96 -16.78 10.14
CA GLY A 626 -29.40 -16.63 9.86
C GLY A 626 -29.71 -16.62 8.37
N ASP A 627 -29.12 -17.56 7.62
CA ASP A 627 -29.27 -17.74 6.17
C ASP A 627 -28.68 -16.60 5.29
N ASP A 628 -27.58 -15.94 5.72
CA ASP A 628 -26.92 -14.86 4.97
C ASP A 628 -26.68 -15.18 3.48
N PRO A 629 -27.01 -14.26 2.55
CA PRO A 629 -26.95 -14.52 1.12
C PRO A 629 -25.53 -14.73 0.59
N PHE A 630 -24.49 -14.10 1.14
CA PHE A 630 -23.11 -14.26 0.68
C PHE A 630 -22.53 -15.61 1.11
N ILE A 631 -22.84 -16.06 2.34
CA ILE A 631 -22.47 -17.40 2.82
C ILE A 631 -23.25 -18.48 2.06
N ALA A 632 -24.54 -18.27 1.79
CA ALA A 632 -25.34 -19.17 0.95
C ALA A 632 -24.75 -19.30 -0.47
N GLN A 633 -24.29 -18.18 -1.04
CA GLN A 633 -23.68 -18.09 -2.36
C GLN A 633 -22.36 -18.87 -2.45
N ARG A 634 -21.42 -18.67 -1.51
CA ARG A 634 -20.15 -19.42 -1.43
C ARG A 634 -20.37 -20.92 -1.18
N PHE A 635 -21.37 -21.26 -0.36
CA PHE A 635 -21.76 -22.65 -0.14
C PHE A 635 -22.40 -23.28 -1.40
N ALA A 636 -23.08 -22.50 -2.22
CA ALA A 636 -23.63 -22.95 -3.49
C ALA A 636 -22.54 -23.31 -4.50
N GLU A 637 -21.49 -22.47 -4.62
CA GLU A 637 -20.29 -22.73 -5.44
C GLU A 637 -19.60 -24.03 -5.01
N PHE A 638 -19.30 -24.20 -3.71
CA PHE A 638 -18.79 -25.47 -3.18
C PHE A 638 -19.70 -26.67 -3.47
N CYS A 639 -21.02 -26.49 -3.39
CA CYS A 639 -21.98 -27.55 -3.74
C CYS A 639 -21.99 -27.87 -5.24
N GLU A 640 -21.63 -26.93 -6.11
CA GLU A 640 -21.46 -27.14 -7.55
C GLU A 640 -20.20 -27.97 -7.82
N ASP A 641 -19.06 -27.59 -7.23
CA ASP A 641 -17.76 -28.27 -7.36
C ASP A 641 -17.83 -29.76 -6.99
N ILE A 642 -18.56 -30.09 -5.91
CA ILE A 642 -18.76 -31.48 -5.47
C ILE A 642 -19.93 -32.19 -6.17
N ASN A 643 -20.43 -31.62 -7.27
CA ASN A 643 -21.52 -32.13 -8.11
C ASN A 643 -22.85 -32.38 -7.35
N GLN A 644 -23.14 -31.54 -6.35
CA GLN A 644 -24.41 -31.50 -5.61
C GLN A 644 -25.33 -30.40 -6.16
N ILE A 645 -25.48 -30.37 -7.49
CA ILE A 645 -26.25 -29.38 -8.28
C ILE A 645 -27.65 -29.09 -7.71
N GLY A 646 -28.33 -30.11 -7.19
CA GLY A 646 -29.65 -29.95 -6.56
C GLY A 646 -29.64 -29.08 -5.29
N THR A 647 -28.56 -29.15 -4.52
CA THR A 647 -28.34 -28.33 -3.31
C THR A 647 -27.79 -26.94 -3.69
N ALA A 648 -26.84 -26.87 -4.62
CA ALA A 648 -26.31 -25.60 -5.15
C ALA A 648 -27.46 -24.68 -5.66
N ARG A 649 -28.39 -25.23 -6.45
CA ARG A 649 -29.57 -24.48 -6.91
C ARG A 649 -30.45 -23.96 -5.77
N SER A 650 -30.65 -24.75 -4.71
CA SER A 650 -31.45 -24.32 -3.55
C SER A 650 -30.76 -23.20 -2.77
N LEU A 651 -29.42 -23.24 -2.66
CA LEU A 651 -28.64 -22.22 -2.00
C LEU A 651 -28.58 -20.91 -2.81
N HIS A 652 -28.39 -20.96 -4.13
CA HIS A 652 -28.51 -19.76 -4.97
C HIS A 652 -29.92 -19.16 -4.96
N SER A 653 -30.98 -19.98 -4.93
CA SER A 653 -32.36 -19.48 -4.75
C SER A 653 -32.53 -18.77 -3.41
N LEU A 654 -32.02 -19.37 -2.32
CA LEU A 654 -32.06 -18.79 -0.98
C LEU A 654 -31.32 -17.44 -0.91
N ALA A 655 -30.16 -17.32 -1.57
CA ALA A 655 -29.40 -16.08 -1.64
C ALA A 655 -30.21 -14.99 -2.37
N VAL A 656 -30.72 -15.28 -3.57
CA VAL A 656 -31.53 -14.32 -4.36
C VAL A 656 -32.87 -13.97 -3.70
N GLU A 657 -33.47 -14.87 -2.90
CA GLU A 657 -34.67 -14.57 -2.11
C GLU A 657 -34.41 -13.58 -0.95
N GLN A 658 -33.15 -13.33 -0.59
CA GLN A 658 -32.76 -12.49 0.56
C GLN A 658 -31.97 -11.23 0.20
N THR A 659 -31.53 -11.04 -1.05
CA THR A 659 -30.87 -9.81 -1.48
C THR A 659 -31.28 -9.39 -2.90
N ASP A 660 -31.49 -8.08 -3.08
CA ASP A 660 -31.65 -7.45 -4.39
C ASP A 660 -30.29 -7.24 -5.11
N SER A 661 -29.21 -7.86 -4.62
CA SER A 661 -27.86 -7.75 -5.17
C SER A 661 -27.75 -8.28 -6.61
N ILE A 662 -27.33 -7.39 -7.52
CA ILE A 662 -27.06 -7.72 -8.92
C ILE A 662 -25.94 -8.78 -9.04
N SER A 663 -24.93 -8.79 -8.17
CA SER A 663 -23.85 -9.79 -8.23
C SER A 663 -24.35 -11.20 -7.87
N THR A 664 -25.26 -11.31 -6.90
CA THR A 664 -25.90 -12.57 -6.50
C THR A 664 -26.87 -13.07 -7.58
N LEU A 665 -27.64 -12.17 -8.20
CA LEU A 665 -28.47 -12.47 -9.37
C LEU A 665 -27.63 -12.95 -10.57
N LEU A 666 -26.49 -12.31 -10.85
CA LEU A 666 -25.58 -12.69 -11.94
C LEU A 666 -24.96 -14.08 -11.72
N GLN A 667 -24.49 -14.38 -10.51
CA GLN A 667 -23.96 -15.72 -10.22
C GLN A 667 -25.04 -16.81 -10.33
N TYR A 668 -26.25 -16.59 -9.79
CA TYR A 668 -27.32 -17.57 -9.98
C TYR A 668 -27.69 -17.74 -11.47
N THR A 669 -27.63 -16.66 -12.25
CA THR A 669 -27.86 -16.70 -13.70
C THR A 669 -26.77 -17.53 -14.42
N ARG A 670 -25.49 -17.40 -14.05
CA ARG A 670 -24.39 -18.25 -14.57
C ARG A 670 -24.53 -19.72 -14.17
N PHE A 671 -24.99 -20.01 -12.95
CA PHE A 671 -25.35 -21.37 -12.53
C PHE A 671 -26.53 -21.92 -13.36
N LEU A 672 -27.57 -21.13 -13.58
CA LEU A 672 -28.74 -21.53 -14.38
C LEU A 672 -28.41 -21.70 -15.87
N GLN A 673 -27.43 -20.97 -16.41
CA GLN A 673 -26.92 -21.15 -17.76
C GLN A 673 -26.23 -22.52 -17.93
N ARG A 674 -25.43 -22.94 -16.95
CA ARG A 674 -24.70 -24.23 -16.97
C ARG A 674 -25.57 -25.44 -16.61
N HIS A 675 -26.50 -25.29 -15.67
CA HIS A 675 -27.19 -26.41 -15.02
C HIS A 675 -28.70 -26.22 -14.81
N GLY A 676 -29.26 -25.07 -15.22
CA GLY A 676 -30.66 -24.72 -15.01
C GLY A 676 -31.59 -25.09 -16.17
N PRO A 677 -32.92 -25.01 -15.97
CA PRO A 677 -33.88 -25.02 -17.06
C PRO A 677 -33.77 -23.72 -17.88
N GLU A 678 -33.76 -23.84 -19.20
CA GLU A 678 -33.63 -22.71 -20.14
C GLU A 678 -34.67 -21.59 -19.89
N GLU A 679 -35.91 -21.95 -19.54
CA GLU A 679 -36.96 -20.99 -19.17
C GLU A 679 -36.62 -20.20 -17.90
N THR A 680 -36.11 -20.85 -16.86
CA THR A 680 -35.74 -20.17 -15.60
C THR A 680 -34.51 -19.28 -15.77
N TYR A 681 -33.56 -19.68 -16.63
CA TYR A 681 -32.45 -18.81 -17.05
C TYR A 681 -32.95 -17.55 -17.79
N LYS A 682 -33.90 -17.71 -18.72
CA LYS A 682 -34.52 -16.56 -19.44
C LYS A 682 -35.30 -15.64 -18.50
N GLU A 683 -36.11 -16.19 -17.59
CA GLU A 683 -36.83 -15.42 -16.57
C GLU A 683 -35.86 -14.61 -15.68
N MET A 684 -34.74 -15.20 -15.25
CA MET A 684 -33.73 -14.50 -14.44
C MET A 684 -32.99 -13.41 -15.23
N LYS A 685 -32.64 -13.69 -16.50
CA LYS A 685 -32.03 -12.72 -17.42
C LYS A 685 -32.97 -11.52 -17.67
N GLU A 686 -34.26 -11.76 -17.83
CA GLU A 686 -35.27 -10.69 -17.92
C GLU A 686 -35.41 -9.89 -16.62
N GLN A 687 -35.30 -10.51 -15.44
CA GLN A 687 -35.33 -9.79 -14.16
C GLN A 687 -34.12 -8.86 -13.99
N ILE A 688 -32.91 -9.32 -14.33
CA ILE A 688 -31.70 -8.47 -14.32
C ILE A 688 -31.87 -7.26 -15.26
N LEU A 689 -32.40 -7.49 -16.48
CA LEU A 689 -32.68 -6.43 -17.45
C LEU A 689 -33.78 -5.44 -17.00
N GLN A 690 -34.68 -5.85 -16.10
CA GLN A 690 -35.75 -5.01 -15.58
C GLN A 690 -35.36 -4.23 -14.31
N ALA A 691 -34.28 -4.60 -13.62
CA ALA A 691 -33.97 -4.13 -12.28
C ALA A 691 -33.57 -2.64 -12.18
N THR A 692 -32.92 -2.02 -13.19
CA THR A 692 -32.90 -0.55 -13.42
C THR A 692 -32.10 -0.13 -14.67
N PRO A 693 -32.54 0.88 -15.45
CA PRO A 693 -31.71 1.49 -16.51
C PRO A 693 -30.59 2.40 -16.00
N GLU A 694 -30.67 2.92 -14.77
CA GLU A 694 -29.67 3.84 -14.20
C GLU A 694 -28.40 3.11 -13.74
N ASN A 695 -28.50 1.82 -13.44
CA ASN A 695 -27.37 0.93 -13.15
C ASN A 695 -26.73 0.33 -14.42
N ILE A 696 -27.11 0.77 -15.62
CA ILE A 696 -26.34 0.44 -16.84
C ILE A 696 -24.90 0.96 -16.70
N ALA A 697 -24.68 2.10 -16.02
CA ALA A 697 -23.33 2.56 -15.70
C ALA A 697 -22.56 1.57 -14.80
N THR A 698 -23.23 0.81 -13.93
CA THR A 698 -22.60 -0.15 -12.99
C THR A 698 -22.47 -1.55 -13.58
N LEU A 699 -23.38 -1.95 -14.47
CA LEU A 699 -23.21 -3.15 -15.30
C LEU A 699 -22.16 -2.93 -16.39
N SER A 700 -22.10 -1.72 -16.96
CA SER A 700 -20.95 -1.28 -17.75
C SER A 700 -19.71 -1.25 -16.87
N ASP A 701 -19.64 -0.53 -15.75
CA ASP A 701 -18.45 -0.52 -14.88
C ASP A 701 -18.07 -1.89 -14.28
N ALA A 702 -18.96 -2.87 -14.14
CA ALA A 702 -18.60 -4.22 -13.68
C ALA A 702 -18.09 -5.12 -14.81
N PHE A 703 -18.68 -5.06 -16.00
CA PHE A 703 -18.19 -5.76 -17.19
C PHE A 703 -16.93 -5.07 -17.75
N GLU A 704 -16.93 -3.74 -17.71
CA GLU A 704 -15.79 -2.85 -17.95
C GLU A 704 -14.75 -2.98 -16.86
N GLN A 705 -15.00 -3.23 -15.56
CA GLN A 705 -13.87 -3.41 -14.62
C GLN A 705 -13.07 -4.67 -14.97
N THR A 706 -13.73 -5.74 -15.39
CA THR A 706 -13.07 -6.91 -16.01
C THR A 706 -12.36 -6.60 -17.35
N GLN A 707 -12.60 -5.45 -17.99
CA GLN A 707 -11.93 -5.02 -19.23
C GLN A 707 -10.93 -3.86 -19.00
N LYS A 708 -11.14 -2.97 -18.02
CA LYS A 708 -10.28 -1.86 -17.57
C LYS A 708 -9.03 -2.42 -16.93
N TYR A 709 -9.17 -3.47 -16.11
CA TYR A 709 -8.02 -4.27 -15.66
C TYR A 709 -7.30 -5.01 -16.81
N LYS A 710 -7.93 -5.22 -17.98
CA LYS A 710 -7.25 -5.71 -19.20
C LYS A 710 -6.67 -4.59 -20.09
N LEU A 711 -7.05 -3.32 -19.89
CA LEU A 711 -6.69 -2.18 -20.75
C LEU A 711 -5.79 -1.11 -20.09
N GLN A 712 -5.61 -1.11 -18.77
CA GLN A 712 -4.79 -0.11 -18.08
C GLN A 712 -3.25 -0.30 -18.20
N TRP A 713 -2.77 -1.23 -19.03
CA TRP A 713 -1.34 -1.53 -19.21
C TRP A 713 -0.76 -1.11 -20.57
N THR A 714 -1.40 -0.15 -21.23
CA THR A 714 -0.86 0.54 -22.41
C THR A 714 -1.16 2.04 -22.38
N GLU A 715 -0.40 2.79 -21.57
CA GLU A 715 0.26 4.06 -21.94
C GLU A 715 0.82 4.78 -20.70
N GLU A 716 2.11 5.14 -20.76
CA GLU A 716 2.73 6.02 -19.78
C GLU A 716 2.21 7.46 -19.95
N GLY A 717 1.52 7.99 -18.94
CA GLY A 717 1.42 9.42 -18.69
C GLY A 717 0.37 10.22 -19.49
N HIS A 718 -0.20 11.18 -18.76
CA HIS A 718 -1.05 12.30 -19.18
C HIS A 718 -2.57 12.17 -19.00
N ASN A 719 -3.14 13.25 -18.44
CA ASN A 719 -4.57 13.50 -18.31
C ASN A 719 -5.30 13.42 -19.68
N SER A 720 -6.41 12.69 -19.76
CA SER A 720 -7.37 12.81 -20.86
C SER A 720 -8.79 12.35 -20.47
N PRO A 721 -9.83 12.73 -21.26
CA PRO A 721 -11.20 12.85 -20.76
C PRO A 721 -12.01 11.55 -20.81
N LEU A 722 -13.29 11.66 -20.42
CA LEU A 722 -14.32 10.60 -20.44
C LEU A 722 -14.21 9.66 -21.66
N ILE A 723 -14.04 8.37 -21.37
CA ILE A 723 -13.75 7.28 -22.32
C ILE A 723 -14.83 7.09 -23.41
N THR A 724 -16.04 7.64 -23.20
CA THR A 724 -17.21 7.54 -24.10
C THR A 724 -17.03 8.18 -25.49
N ASP A 725 -15.99 8.99 -25.70
CA ASP A 725 -15.72 9.66 -26.98
C ASP A 725 -14.76 8.88 -27.91
N LEU A 726 -14.31 7.67 -27.54
CA LEU A 726 -13.47 6.83 -28.40
C LEU A 726 -14.26 6.15 -29.54
N PRO A 727 -13.78 6.18 -30.80
CA PRO A 727 -14.48 5.59 -31.95
C PRO A 727 -14.81 4.10 -31.80
N GLU A 728 -13.92 3.33 -31.17
CA GLU A 728 -14.02 1.88 -30.97
C GLU A 728 -15.16 1.54 -30.01
N TYR A 729 -15.36 2.35 -28.98
CA TYR A 729 -16.44 2.18 -27.99
C TYR A 729 -17.81 2.41 -28.64
N GLN A 730 -17.95 3.48 -29.43
CA GLN A 730 -19.19 3.79 -30.16
C GLN A 730 -19.53 2.73 -31.24
N MET A 731 -18.51 2.08 -31.79
CA MET A 731 -18.67 0.97 -32.74
C MET A 731 -19.16 -0.31 -32.03
N LEU A 732 -18.62 -0.63 -30.85
CA LEU A 732 -19.08 -1.77 -30.03
C LEU A 732 -20.52 -1.60 -29.54
N GLU A 733 -20.91 -0.39 -29.12
CA GLU A 733 -22.28 -0.07 -28.74
C GLU A 733 -23.27 -0.32 -29.90
N GLN A 734 -22.94 0.18 -31.10
CA GLN A 734 -23.74 -0.06 -32.31
C GLN A 734 -23.81 -1.54 -32.71
N ALA A 735 -22.73 -2.31 -32.54
CA ALA A 735 -22.73 -3.74 -32.82
C ALA A 735 -23.66 -4.51 -31.85
N ARG A 736 -23.68 -4.13 -30.57
CA ARG A 736 -24.56 -4.71 -29.54
C ARG A 736 -26.03 -4.36 -29.79
N ASP A 737 -26.34 -3.11 -30.14
CA ASP A 737 -27.67 -2.71 -30.58
C ASP A 737 -28.16 -3.52 -31.79
N LEU A 738 -27.27 -3.78 -32.76
CA LEU A 738 -27.60 -4.57 -33.94
C LEU A 738 -27.79 -6.06 -33.60
N ASN A 739 -27.03 -6.61 -32.64
CA ASN A 739 -27.24 -7.98 -32.13
C ASN A 739 -28.64 -8.12 -31.50
N ILE A 740 -29.03 -7.14 -30.67
CA ILE A 740 -30.36 -7.11 -30.04
C ILE A 740 -31.49 -6.97 -31.10
N ALA A 741 -31.25 -6.20 -32.17
CA ALA A 741 -32.27 -5.87 -33.17
C ALA A 741 -32.43 -6.92 -34.29
N GLU A 742 -31.32 -7.45 -34.81
CA GLU A 742 -31.28 -8.29 -36.01
C GLU A 742 -30.67 -9.69 -35.76
N GLY A 743 -29.79 -9.82 -34.76
CA GLY A 743 -29.19 -11.09 -34.33
C GLY A 743 -27.65 -11.09 -34.39
N PRO A 744 -27.00 -12.12 -33.80
CA PRO A 744 -25.54 -12.14 -33.66
C PRO A 744 -24.81 -12.29 -35.00
N ALA A 745 -25.40 -12.99 -35.99
CA ALA A 745 -24.81 -13.14 -37.32
C ALA A 745 -24.77 -11.80 -38.08
N GLU A 746 -25.87 -11.04 -38.05
CA GLU A 746 -25.97 -9.69 -38.62
C GLU A 746 -25.04 -8.70 -37.89
N ALA A 747 -24.92 -8.79 -36.57
CA ALA A 747 -23.99 -8.00 -35.77
C ALA A 747 -22.52 -8.29 -36.10
N ALA A 748 -22.15 -9.57 -36.18
CA ALA A 748 -20.80 -10.01 -36.55
C ALA A 748 -20.44 -9.54 -37.97
N ALA A 749 -21.33 -9.75 -38.94
CA ALA A 749 -21.11 -9.33 -40.32
C ALA A 749 -21.00 -7.80 -40.47
N TRP A 750 -21.76 -7.03 -39.68
CA TRP A 750 -21.61 -5.58 -39.63
C TRP A 750 -20.27 -5.19 -39.00
N LEU A 751 -19.92 -5.73 -37.84
CA LEU A 751 -18.70 -5.39 -37.11
C LEU A 751 -17.43 -5.77 -37.91
N GLU A 752 -17.37 -6.96 -38.53
CA GLU A 752 -16.27 -7.33 -39.45
C GLU A 752 -16.16 -6.34 -40.62
N SER A 753 -17.28 -5.76 -41.09
CA SER A 753 -17.27 -4.80 -42.21
C SER A 753 -16.79 -3.39 -41.83
N GLN A 754 -16.79 -3.03 -40.55
CA GLN A 754 -16.31 -1.73 -40.07
C GLN A 754 -14.81 -1.73 -39.73
N ILE A 755 -14.21 -2.89 -39.47
CA ILE A 755 -12.84 -3.02 -38.99
C ILE A 755 -11.83 -3.37 -40.11
N THR A 756 -10.61 -2.86 -39.97
CA THR A 756 -9.44 -3.28 -40.77
C THR A 756 -8.26 -3.67 -39.89
N GLU A 757 -8.06 -2.97 -38.78
CA GLU A 757 -7.06 -3.25 -37.73
C GLU A 757 -7.81 -3.10 -36.39
N PRO A 758 -8.40 -4.18 -35.83
CA PRO A 758 -9.18 -4.10 -34.60
C PRO A 758 -8.28 -4.07 -33.35
N ALA A 759 -8.69 -3.31 -32.33
CA ALA A 759 -8.18 -3.48 -30.97
C ALA A 759 -8.73 -4.77 -30.34
N LEU A 760 -8.04 -5.32 -29.34
CA LEU A 760 -8.40 -6.59 -28.68
C LEU A 760 -9.90 -6.71 -28.32
N PRO A 761 -10.56 -5.75 -27.62
CA PRO A 761 -11.98 -5.89 -27.25
C PRO A 761 -12.93 -5.98 -28.44
N VAL A 762 -12.53 -5.43 -29.59
CA VAL A 762 -13.30 -5.49 -30.84
C VAL A 762 -13.17 -6.85 -31.50
N LEU A 763 -11.99 -7.48 -31.38
CA LEU A 763 -11.79 -8.86 -31.84
C LEU A 763 -12.52 -9.86 -30.93
N GLU A 764 -12.40 -9.73 -29.60
CA GLU A 764 -13.12 -10.53 -28.61
C GLU A 764 -14.64 -10.54 -28.90
N GLN A 765 -15.25 -9.35 -29.03
CA GLN A 765 -16.69 -9.23 -29.27
C GLN A 765 -17.14 -9.79 -30.63
N LEU A 766 -16.30 -9.64 -31.67
CA LEU A 766 -16.60 -10.17 -33.00
C LEU A 766 -16.57 -11.70 -33.04
N VAL A 767 -15.59 -12.29 -32.35
CA VAL A 767 -15.44 -13.75 -32.22
C VAL A 767 -16.61 -14.32 -31.41
N GLU A 768 -16.97 -13.70 -30.29
CA GLU A 768 -18.15 -14.05 -29.48
C GLU A 768 -19.44 -14.06 -30.33
N PHE A 769 -19.69 -13.02 -31.14
CA PHE A 769 -20.88 -12.98 -31.99
C PHE A 769 -20.92 -14.08 -33.06
N TYR A 770 -19.78 -14.56 -33.57
CA TYR A 770 -19.76 -15.71 -34.49
C TYR A 770 -20.01 -17.04 -33.77
N PHE A 771 -19.56 -17.21 -32.52
CA PHE A 771 -19.93 -18.38 -31.71
C PHE A 771 -21.43 -18.36 -31.33
N ASP A 772 -21.96 -17.22 -30.88
CA ASP A 772 -23.40 -17.01 -30.60
C ASP A 772 -24.28 -17.27 -31.84
N ALA A 773 -23.78 -16.97 -33.04
CA ALA A 773 -24.43 -17.26 -34.31
C ALA A 773 -24.40 -18.75 -34.71
N GLY A 774 -23.67 -19.60 -33.98
CA GLY A 774 -23.42 -20.99 -34.35
C GLY A 774 -22.50 -21.13 -35.56
N GLN A 775 -21.56 -20.20 -35.75
CA GLN A 775 -20.61 -20.12 -36.86
C GLN A 775 -19.14 -20.23 -36.37
N PRO A 776 -18.73 -21.34 -35.72
CA PRO A 776 -17.38 -21.52 -35.18
C PRO A 776 -16.28 -21.39 -36.25
N GLU A 777 -16.57 -21.78 -37.50
CA GLU A 777 -15.68 -21.62 -38.65
C GLU A 777 -15.41 -20.15 -39.02
N ASP A 778 -16.41 -19.28 -38.89
CA ASP A 778 -16.22 -17.85 -39.12
C ASP A 778 -15.55 -17.17 -37.92
N ALA A 779 -15.83 -17.62 -36.69
CA ALA A 779 -15.15 -17.20 -35.47
C ALA A 779 -13.63 -17.47 -35.57
N TYR A 780 -13.25 -18.71 -35.91
CA TYR A 780 -11.84 -19.06 -36.14
C TYR A 780 -11.22 -18.23 -37.27
N ARG A 781 -11.92 -18.07 -38.39
CA ARG A 781 -11.44 -17.29 -39.54
C ARG A 781 -11.13 -15.83 -39.20
N VAL A 782 -11.94 -15.17 -38.36
CA VAL A 782 -11.67 -13.78 -37.97
C VAL A 782 -10.62 -13.69 -36.87
N PHE A 783 -10.58 -14.66 -35.95
CA PHE A 783 -9.53 -14.80 -34.96
C PHE A 783 -8.15 -14.94 -35.63
N ASP A 784 -7.91 -15.98 -36.44
CA ASP A 784 -6.65 -16.22 -37.16
C ASP A 784 -6.21 -15.01 -38.01
N LYS A 785 -7.15 -14.38 -38.72
CA LYS A 785 -6.92 -13.20 -39.57
C LYS A 785 -6.43 -11.96 -38.79
N PHE A 786 -6.91 -11.74 -37.57
CA PHE A 786 -6.67 -10.51 -36.81
C PHE A 786 -5.76 -10.70 -35.59
N LEU A 787 -5.55 -11.94 -35.12
CA LEU A 787 -4.67 -12.26 -34.00
C LEU A 787 -3.25 -11.68 -34.15
N PRO A 788 -2.57 -11.73 -35.32
CA PRO A 788 -1.23 -11.13 -35.45
C PRO A 788 -1.23 -9.62 -35.27
N ILE A 789 -2.29 -8.93 -35.70
CA ILE A 789 -2.44 -7.47 -35.59
C ILE A 789 -2.65 -7.08 -34.13
N VAL A 790 -3.47 -7.83 -33.40
CA VAL A 790 -3.72 -7.61 -31.97
C VAL A 790 -2.48 -7.98 -31.13
N ALA A 791 -1.75 -9.03 -31.50
CA ALA A 791 -0.54 -9.46 -30.80
C ALA A 791 0.62 -8.46 -30.91
N GLU A 792 0.68 -7.64 -31.97
CA GLU A 792 1.62 -6.50 -32.05
C GLU A 792 1.22 -5.31 -31.15
N GLN A 793 -0.03 -5.25 -30.67
CA GLN A 793 -0.61 -4.11 -29.95
C GLN A 793 -0.88 -4.37 -28.45
N CYS A 794 -0.88 -5.63 -28.00
CA CYS A 794 -1.33 -6.02 -26.67
C CYS A 794 -0.32 -6.90 -25.92
N PRO A 795 -0.31 -6.89 -24.57
CA PRO A 795 0.56 -7.75 -23.77
C PRO A 795 0.34 -9.25 -24.09
N PRO A 796 1.41 -10.08 -24.14
CA PRO A 796 1.33 -11.49 -24.52
C PRO A 796 0.26 -12.29 -23.74
N LEU A 797 0.09 -12.03 -22.44
CA LEU A 797 -0.91 -12.66 -21.57
C LEU A 797 -2.37 -12.44 -22.03
N LYS A 798 -2.69 -11.31 -22.66
CA LYS A 798 -4.07 -11.04 -23.12
C LYS A 798 -4.36 -11.66 -24.48
N VAL A 799 -3.32 -11.86 -25.28
CA VAL A 799 -3.37 -12.72 -26.47
C VAL A 799 -3.61 -14.19 -26.04
N SER A 800 -2.95 -14.66 -24.95
CA SER A 800 -3.12 -16.03 -24.46
C SER A 800 -4.54 -16.33 -23.97
N GLU A 801 -5.14 -15.42 -23.18
CA GLU A 801 -6.52 -15.55 -22.68
C GLU A 801 -7.51 -15.78 -23.84
N LEU A 802 -7.55 -14.87 -24.81
CA LEU A 802 -8.44 -14.99 -25.97
C LEU A 802 -8.16 -16.25 -26.81
N THR A 803 -6.89 -16.63 -26.97
CA THR A 803 -6.51 -17.85 -27.72
C THR A 803 -7.10 -19.11 -27.07
N ILE A 804 -7.13 -19.16 -25.74
CA ILE A 804 -7.63 -20.31 -24.97
C ILE A 804 -9.17 -20.32 -24.93
N ASP A 805 -9.80 -19.15 -24.79
CA ASP A 805 -11.26 -19.02 -24.87
C ASP A 805 -11.79 -19.50 -26.24
N VAL A 806 -11.12 -19.11 -27.35
CA VAL A 806 -11.46 -19.60 -28.69
C VAL A 806 -11.27 -21.11 -28.83
N ALA A 807 -10.21 -21.66 -28.24
CA ALA A 807 -9.97 -23.10 -28.28
C ALA A 807 -11.05 -23.89 -27.51
N HIS A 808 -11.49 -23.40 -26.35
CA HIS A 808 -12.59 -23.96 -25.57
C HIS A 808 -13.93 -23.96 -26.34
N GLU A 809 -14.29 -22.83 -26.96
CA GLU A 809 -15.55 -22.72 -27.73
C GLU A 809 -15.53 -23.58 -29.00
N LEU A 810 -14.35 -23.80 -29.62
CA LEU A 810 -14.21 -24.75 -30.74
C LEU A 810 -14.35 -26.22 -30.32
N ASP A 811 -13.82 -26.62 -29.15
CA ASP A 811 -14.01 -27.98 -28.61
C ASP A 811 -15.49 -28.20 -28.26
N ALA A 812 -16.13 -27.22 -27.63
CA ALA A 812 -17.58 -27.24 -27.34
C ALA A 812 -18.45 -27.31 -28.61
N ALA A 813 -17.97 -26.78 -29.74
CA ALA A 813 -18.64 -26.81 -31.04
C ALA A 813 -18.35 -28.08 -31.88
N ASP A 814 -17.69 -29.11 -31.31
CA ASP A 814 -17.31 -30.37 -31.98
C ASP A 814 -16.29 -30.15 -33.14
N ALA A 815 -15.53 -29.05 -33.10
CA ALA A 815 -14.50 -28.67 -34.07
C ALA A 815 -13.08 -29.07 -33.61
N GLY A 816 -12.96 -30.25 -33.02
CA GLY A 816 -11.81 -30.69 -32.22
C GLY A 816 -10.42 -30.51 -32.85
N GLU A 817 -10.24 -30.80 -34.15
CA GLU A 817 -8.93 -30.63 -34.81
C GLU A 817 -8.40 -29.18 -34.73
N LYS A 818 -9.27 -28.17 -34.80
CA LYS A 818 -8.90 -26.75 -34.69
C LYS A 818 -8.76 -26.29 -33.25
N ALA A 819 -9.58 -26.83 -32.35
CA ALA A 819 -9.43 -26.60 -30.92
C ALA A 819 -8.05 -27.07 -30.42
N ILE A 820 -7.57 -28.21 -30.91
CA ILE A 820 -6.22 -28.73 -30.65
C ILE A 820 -5.15 -27.81 -31.24
N GLU A 821 -5.22 -27.48 -32.54
CA GLU A 821 -4.24 -26.61 -33.23
C GLU A 821 -4.03 -25.27 -32.50
N ILE A 822 -5.11 -24.65 -32.01
CA ILE A 822 -5.04 -23.39 -31.25
C ILE A 822 -4.53 -23.60 -29.83
N ALA A 823 -4.95 -24.66 -29.13
CA ALA A 823 -4.46 -24.97 -27.79
C ALA A 823 -2.95 -25.33 -27.79
N GLU A 824 -2.47 -26.01 -28.83
CA GLU A 824 -1.04 -26.27 -29.05
C GLU A 824 -0.28 -24.96 -29.25
N SER A 825 -0.80 -24.05 -30.09
CA SER A 825 -0.23 -22.70 -30.30
C SER A 825 -0.19 -21.87 -29.00
N ALA A 826 -1.23 -21.94 -28.17
CA ALA A 826 -1.25 -21.27 -26.87
C ALA A 826 -0.19 -21.83 -25.91
N VAL A 827 -0.07 -23.16 -25.81
CA VAL A 827 0.93 -23.79 -24.93
C VAL A 827 2.37 -23.51 -25.41
N ASP A 828 2.59 -23.39 -26.73
CA ASP A 828 3.91 -23.06 -27.29
C ASP A 828 4.29 -21.58 -27.16
N GLN A 829 3.32 -20.65 -27.15
CA GLN A 829 3.61 -19.21 -27.03
C GLN A 829 3.87 -18.74 -25.59
N PHE A 830 3.37 -19.45 -24.57
CA PHE A 830 3.36 -18.96 -23.18
C PHE A 830 3.91 -20.01 -22.21
N ALA A 831 5.20 -19.89 -21.84
CA ALA A 831 5.90 -20.83 -20.98
C ALA A 831 5.73 -20.62 -19.46
N THR A 832 4.87 -19.68 -19.04
CA THR A 832 4.70 -19.28 -17.63
C THR A 832 3.50 -19.95 -16.95
N GLU A 833 3.60 -20.14 -15.62
CA GLU A 833 2.48 -20.58 -14.77
C GLU A 833 1.38 -19.52 -14.71
N ASN A 834 0.32 -19.70 -15.48
CA ASN A 834 -0.97 -19.06 -15.24
C ASN A 834 -2.08 -20.12 -15.23
N GLU A 835 -3.28 -19.73 -14.80
CA GLU A 835 -4.41 -20.66 -14.68
C GLU A 835 -4.90 -21.10 -16.08
N GLU A 836 -4.78 -20.20 -17.04
CA GLU A 836 -5.18 -20.35 -18.44
C GLU A 836 -4.35 -21.45 -19.14
N ASN A 837 -3.03 -21.46 -18.98
CA ASN A 837 -2.14 -22.51 -19.52
C ASN A 837 -2.43 -23.86 -18.86
N ARG A 838 -2.77 -23.90 -17.55
CA ARG A 838 -3.26 -25.12 -16.89
C ARG A 838 -4.61 -25.59 -17.45
N GLN A 839 -5.51 -24.68 -17.84
CA GLN A 839 -6.76 -25.03 -18.51
C GLN A 839 -6.55 -25.56 -19.93
N ALA A 840 -5.68 -24.94 -20.73
CA ALA A 840 -5.30 -25.42 -22.06
C ALA A 840 -4.68 -26.82 -22.01
N GLN A 841 -3.73 -27.06 -21.09
CA GLN A 841 -3.15 -28.38 -20.84
C GLN A 841 -4.19 -29.40 -20.36
N SER A 842 -5.15 -28.98 -19.51
CA SER A 842 -6.28 -29.83 -19.07
C SER A 842 -7.28 -30.14 -20.20
N MET A 843 -7.46 -29.25 -21.18
CA MET A 843 -8.25 -29.54 -22.38
C MET A 843 -7.54 -30.58 -23.26
N LEU A 844 -6.25 -30.39 -23.55
CA LEU A 844 -5.45 -31.37 -24.29
C LEU A 844 -5.49 -32.75 -23.61
N LEU A 845 -5.31 -32.80 -22.29
CA LEU A 845 -5.44 -34.01 -21.47
C LEU A 845 -6.81 -34.69 -21.60
N ARG A 846 -7.90 -33.92 -21.51
CA ARG A 846 -9.28 -34.46 -21.63
C ARG A 846 -9.55 -34.98 -23.03
N HIS A 847 -9.10 -34.28 -24.08
CA HIS A 847 -9.27 -34.70 -25.46
C HIS A 847 -8.46 -35.98 -25.75
N MET A 848 -7.20 -36.06 -25.29
CA MET A 848 -6.38 -37.29 -25.35
C MET A 848 -7.03 -38.48 -24.62
N ALA A 849 -7.58 -38.25 -23.41
CA ALA A 849 -8.23 -39.30 -22.63
C ALA A 849 -9.59 -39.77 -23.21
N GLY A 850 -10.23 -38.95 -24.05
CA GLY A 850 -11.48 -39.28 -24.75
C GLY A 850 -11.29 -40.03 -26.08
N LEU A 851 -10.08 -40.03 -26.63
CA LEU A 851 -9.78 -40.66 -27.91
C LEU A 851 -9.52 -42.17 -27.76
N ASP A 852 -10.59 -42.96 -27.71
CA ASP A 852 -10.59 -44.43 -27.85
C ASP A 852 -9.90 -44.95 -29.15
N ASN A 853 -9.49 -44.05 -30.05
CA ASN A 853 -8.70 -44.33 -31.27
C ASN A 853 -7.58 -43.29 -31.51
N TYR A 854 -6.94 -42.71 -30.49
CA TYR A 854 -5.65 -42.03 -30.74
C TYR A 854 -4.61 -43.09 -31.12
N ASP A 855 -4.07 -42.99 -32.34
CA ASP A 855 -3.00 -43.86 -32.81
C ASP A 855 -1.64 -43.23 -32.44
N PRO A 856 -0.87 -43.79 -31.49
CA PRO A 856 0.40 -43.22 -31.06
C PRO A 856 1.46 -43.12 -32.16
N MET A 857 1.21 -43.75 -33.33
CA MET A 857 2.08 -43.63 -34.51
C MET A 857 2.02 -42.23 -35.18
N HIS A 858 1.05 -41.36 -34.87
CA HIS A 858 0.83 -40.12 -35.65
C HIS A 858 1.38 -38.82 -35.03
N SER A 859 1.84 -38.80 -33.77
CA SER A 859 2.66 -37.69 -33.23
C SER A 859 3.29 -38.07 -31.88
N LEU A 860 4.62 -37.93 -31.77
CA LEU A 860 5.36 -38.11 -30.52
C LEU A 860 5.48 -36.82 -29.69
N ILE A 861 5.15 -35.67 -30.30
CA ILE A 861 5.30 -34.35 -29.71
C ILE A 861 4.37 -34.19 -28.51
N LEU A 862 3.12 -34.63 -28.67
CA LEU A 862 2.08 -34.51 -27.67
C LEU A 862 2.37 -35.32 -26.38
N PRO A 863 2.68 -36.64 -26.43
CA PRO A 863 3.11 -37.37 -25.24
C PRO A 863 4.45 -36.88 -24.68
N TYR A 864 5.39 -36.38 -25.49
CA TYR A 864 6.62 -35.76 -24.98
C TYR A 864 6.35 -34.49 -24.16
N ARG A 865 5.45 -33.62 -24.64
CA ARG A 865 4.99 -32.41 -23.92
C ARG A 865 4.23 -32.77 -22.64
N LEU A 866 3.42 -33.82 -22.66
CA LEU A 866 2.76 -34.36 -21.47
C LEU A 866 3.77 -34.82 -20.41
N GLY A 867 4.83 -35.54 -20.80
CA GLY A 867 5.92 -35.92 -19.89
C GLY A 867 6.59 -34.70 -19.23
N LYS A 868 6.79 -33.60 -20.00
CA LYS A 868 7.29 -32.33 -19.44
C LYS A 868 6.32 -31.72 -18.43
N SER A 869 5.01 -31.80 -18.66
CA SER A 869 4.00 -31.29 -17.72
C SER A 869 3.99 -32.09 -16.41
N HIS A 870 4.03 -33.42 -16.45
CA HIS A 870 4.17 -34.24 -15.23
C HIS A 870 5.46 -33.93 -14.46
N LEU A 871 6.58 -33.74 -15.17
CA LEU A 871 7.87 -33.37 -14.57
C LEU A 871 7.78 -32.02 -13.83
N PHE A 872 7.11 -31.05 -14.45
CA PHE A 872 6.90 -29.71 -13.91
C PHE A 872 6.07 -29.74 -12.61
N HIS A 873 5.00 -30.55 -12.57
CA HIS A 873 4.15 -30.73 -11.39
C HIS A 873 4.76 -31.64 -10.30
N GLY A 874 6.03 -32.07 -10.43
CA GLY A 874 6.69 -32.94 -9.46
C GLY A 874 6.20 -34.39 -9.47
N ASP A 875 5.40 -34.78 -10.46
CA ASP A 875 4.89 -36.14 -10.66
C ASP A 875 5.91 -36.97 -11.45
N PHE A 876 7.05 -37.20 -10.81
CA PHE A 876 8.22 -37.84 -11.42
C PHE A 876 7.95 -39.27 -11.93
N GLU A 877 6.98 -39.98 -11.34
CA GLU A 877 6.63 -41.35 -11.73
C GLU A 877 5.83 -41.35 -13.04
N ASN A 878 4.79 -40.51 -13.18
CA ASN A 878 4.07 -40.39 -14.44
C ASN A 878 4.94 -39.74 -15.53
N ALA A 879 5.75 -38.73 -15.19
CA ALA A 879 6.72 -38.15 -16.12
C ALA A 879 7.66 -39.20 -16.73
N LEU A 880 8.26 -40.05 -15.87
CA LEU A 880 9.15 -41.14 -16.30
C LEU A 880 8.43 -42.15 -17.20
N ASN A 881 7.19 -42.52 -16.86
CA ASN A 881 6.39 -43.44 -17.67
C ASN A 881 6.06 -42.84 -19.04
N THR A 882 5.59 -41.59 -19.10
CA THR A 882 5.25 -40.94 -20.39
C THR A 882 6.48 -40.74 -21.27
N PHE A 883 7.63 -40.30 -20.73
CA PHE A 883 8.86 -40.21 -21.52
C PHE A 883 9.38 -41.58 -21.98
N PHE A 884 9.18 -42.63 -21.19
CA PHE A 884 9.51 -43.99 -21.60
C PHE A 884 8.63 -44.48 -22.76
N ASP A 885 7.32 -44.19 -22.71
CA ASP A 885 6.40 -44.53 -23.80
C ASP A 885 6.82 -43.84 -25.09
N VAL A 886 7.07 -42.52 -25.07
CA VAL A 886 7.63 -41.74 -26.20
C VAL A 886 8.90 -42.39 -26.75
N TRP A 887 9.82 -42.79 -25.87
CA TRP A 887 11.03 -43.49 -26.29
C TRP A 887 10.68 -44.81 -26.97
N THR A 888 9.79 -45.64 -26.44
CA THR A 888 9.48 -46.95 -27.07
C THR A 888 8.89 -46.84 -28.48
N VAL A 889 7.93 -45.94 -28.70
CA VAL A 889 7.23 -45.79 -30.00
C VAL A 889 8.00 -44.97 -31.06
N ARG A 890 9.19 -44.45 -30.74
CA ARG A 890 10.04 -43.63 -31.66
C ARG A 890 10.32 -44.24 -33.03
N ASN A 891 10.33 -45.56 -33.16
CA ASN A 891 10.64 -46.28 -34.41
C ASN A 891 9.39 -46.66 -35.22
N ASP A 892 8.20 -46.38 -34.70
CA ASP A 892 6.90 -46.78 -35.24
C ASP A 892 6.17 -45.61 -35.96
N VAL A 893 6.82 -44.45 -36.05
CA VAL A 893 6.35 -43.25 -36.77
C VAL A 893 6.47 -43.44 -38.30
N PRO A 894 5.56 -42.87 -39.12
CA PRO A 894 5.70 -42.83 -40.57
C PRO A 894 7.07 -42.37 -41.09
N ASP A 895 7.54 -42.96 -42.19
CA ASP A 895 8.84 -42.64 -42.85
C ASP A 895 9.04 -41.14 -43.14
N GLU A 896 7.94 -40.36 -43.27
CA GLU A 896 7.97 -38.92 -43.56
C GLU A 896 8.27 -38.04 -42.32
N GLU A 897 8.13 -38.60 -41.11
CA GLU A 897 8.39 -37.94 -39.82
C GLU A 897 9.48 -38.66 -38.99
N ALA A 898 10.17 -39.65 -39.57
CA ALA A 898 11.15 -40.47 -38.88
C ALA A 898 12.29 -39.67 -38.22
N ASP A 899 12.73 -38.56 -38.83
CA ASP A 899 13.75 -37.66 -38.25
C ASP A 899 13.24 -36.97 -36.96
N VAL A 900 11.97 -36.53 -36.96
CA VAL A 900 11.30 -35.92 -35.81
C VAL A 900 11.12 -36.94 -34.69
N GLY A 901 10.68 -38.16 -35.03
CA GLY A 901 10.55 -39.23 -34.04
C GLY A 901 11.88 -39.67 -33.43
N MET A 902 12.97 -39.61 -34.21
CA MET A 902 14.31 -39.85 -33.70
C MET A 902 14.75 -38.76 -32.71
N GLU A 903 14.50 -37.49 -33.03
CA GLU A 903 14.85 -36.35 -32.17
C GLU A 903 14.13 -36.41 -30.81
N TYR A 904 12.80 -36.52 -30.81
CA TYR A 904 12.02 -36.63 -29.58
C TYR A 904 12.31 -37.91 -28.80
N GLY A 905 12.58 -39.03 -29.49
CA GLY A 905 13.04 -40.26 -28.86
C GLY A 905 14.37 -40.09 -28.11
N VAL A 906 15.33 -39.32 -28.65
CA VAL A 906 16.60 -39.02 -27.97
C VAL A 906 16.36 -38.09 -26.77
N LYS A 907 15.60 -37.00 -26.94
CA LYS A 907 15.28 -36.07 -25.84
C LYS A 907 14.58 -36.77 -24.66
N ALA A 908 13.57 -37.60 -24.95
CA ALA A 908 12.86 -38.39 -23.94
C ALA A 908 13.77 -39.42 -23.24
N GLY A 909 14.71 -40.01 -23.99
CA GLY A 909 15.73 -40.90 -23.45
C GLY A 909 16.64 -40.21 -22.44
N CYS A 910 17.16 -39.01 -22.74
CA CYS A 910 17.98 -38.23 -21.82
C CYS A 910 17.27 -37.93 -20.49
N ILE A 911 16.03 -37.43 -20.57
CA ILE A 911 15.24 -37.06 -19.38
C ILE A 911 14.89 -38.29 -18.53
N SER A 912 14.53 -39.40 -19.18
CA SER A 912 14.26 -40.69 -18.51
C SER A 912 15.48 -41.19 -17.72
N LEU A 913 16.69 -41.04 -18.26
CA LEU A 913 17.92 -41.47 -17.59
C LEU A 913 18.23 -40.60 -16.36
N ALA A 914 17.99 -39.28 -16.43
CA ALA A 914 18.16 -38.38 -15.28
C ALA A 914 17.18 -38.73 -14.14
N LEU A 915 15.89 -38.90 -14.48
CA LEU A 915 14.84 -39.22 -13.51
C LEU A 915 15.10 -40.52 -12.75
N VAL A 916 15.60 -41.56 -13.44
CA VAL A 916 15.95 -42.83 -12.81
C VAL A 916 17.06 -42.68 -11.76
N GLU A 917 18.07 -41.83 -11.97
CA GLU A 917 19.12 -41.62 -10.96
C GLU A 917 18.63 -40.79 -9.77
N ILE A 918 17.77 -39.79 -9.99
CA ILE A 918 17.17 -38.99 -8.91
C ILE A 918 16.30 -39.88 -8.01
N MET A 919 15.42 -40.68 -8.60
CA MET A 919 14.55 -41.60 -7.85
C MET A 919 15.34 -42.69 -7.10
N ARG A 920 16.52 -43.09 -7.60
CA ARG A 920 17.46 -43.96 -6.88
C ARG A 920 18.13 -43.25 -5.70
N GLY A 921 18.57 -42.00 -5.89
CA GLY A 921 19.18 -41.17 -4.84
C GLY A 921 18.24 -40.96 -3.64
N TRP A 922 16.95 -40.75 -3.90
CA TRP A 922 15.92 -40.60 -2.85
C TRP A 922 15.52 -41.93 -2.16
N GLY A 923 16.21 -43.03 -2.43
CA GLY A 923 15.93 -44.34 -1.82
C GLY A 923 14.62 -45.00 -2.29
N GLY A 924 14.02 -44.49 -3.36
CA GLY A 924 12.80 -45.02 -3.94
C GLY A 924 13.00 -46.43 -4.50
N ARG A 925 12.02 -47.31 -4.28
CA ARG A 925 11.94 -48.56 -5.05
C ARG A 925 11.18 -48.28 -6.33
N LEU A 926 11.87 -48.32 -7.46
CA LEU A 926 11.23 -48.44 -8.78
C LEU A 926 10.39 -49.73 -8.78
N THR A 927 9.07 -49.62 -8.63
CA THR A 927 8.13 -50.74 -8.52
C THR A 927 7.57 -51.13 -9.89
N GLY A 928 8.43 -51.70 -10.74
CA GLY A 928 8.07 -52.21 -12.06
C GLY A 928 9.18 -53.11 -12.61
N ASP A 929 8.89 -53.84 -13.69
CA ASP A 929 9.92 -54.63 -14.37
C ASP A 929 11.07 -53.74 -14.89
N SER A 930 12.24 -54.34 -15.05
CA SER A 930 13.53 -53.64 -15.25
C SER A 930 13.50 -52.55 -16.33
N PHE A 931 13.47 -51.28 -15.90
CA PHE A 931 13.65 -50.13 -16.79
C PHE A 931 14.96 -50.29 -17.57
N PRO A 932 14.95 -50.28 -18.92
CA PRO A 932 16.09 -50.70 -19.74
C PRO A 932 17.13 -49.59 -19.89
N VAL A 933 17.69 -49.15 -18.76
CA VAL A 933 18.65 -48.04 -18.65
C VAL A 933 19.80 -48.18 -19.64
N GLU A 934 20.37 -49.38 -19.79
CA GLU A 934 21.49 -49.65 -20.70
C GLU A 934 21.09 -49.46 -22.18
N GLU A 935 19.88 -49.89 -22.57
CA GLU A 935 19.39 -49.78 -23.95
C GLU A 935 19.02 -48.33 -24.32
N ILE A 936 18.42 -47.60 -23.38
CA ILE A 936 18.15 -46.16 -23.54
C ILE A 936 19.47 -45.39 -23.63
N ASN A 937 20.44 -45.69 -22.77
CA ASN A 937 21.76 -45.04 -22.76
C ASN A 937 22.52 -45.29 -24.07
N GLN A 938 22.52 -46.52 -24.58
CA GLN A 938 23.14 -46.83 -25.87
C GLN A 938 22.41 -46.15 -27.04
N PHE A 939 21.07 -46.17 -27.04
CA PHE A 939 20.29 -45.48 -28.07
C PHE A 939 20.60 -43.98 -28.12
N VAL A 940 20.68 -43.33 -26.95
CA VAL A 940 21.03 -41.92 -26.84
C VAL A 940 22.45 -41.68 -27.35
N LEU A 941 23.46 -42.44 -26.90
CA LEU A 941 24.85 -42.32 -27.38
C LEU A 941 25.01 -42.41 -28.91
N GLU A 942 24.28 -43.34 -29.53
CA GLU A 942 24.35 -43.55 -30.99
C GLU A 942 23.71 -42.41 -31.79
N ASN A 943 22.87 -41.57 -31.17
CA ASN A 943 22.01 -40.60 -31.85
C ASN A 943 22.01 -39.18 -31.23
N ILE A 944 22.81 -38.92 -30.20
CA ILE A 944 22.83 -37.62 -29.49
C ILE A 944 23.20 -36.43 -30.38
N SER A 945 23.91 -36.66 -31.50
CA SER A 945 24.22 -35.60 -32.48
C SER A 945 23.02 -35.11 -33.31
N ILE A 946 21.82 -35.67 -33.08
CA ILE A 946 20.57 -35.25 -33.72
C ILE A 946 19.85 -34.17 -32.87
N VAL A 947 20.15 -34.10 -31.57
CA VAL A 947 19.57 -33.10 -30.65
C VAL A 947 20.54 -31.93 -30.43
N SER A 948 20.01 -30.82 -29.91
CA SER A 948 20.76 -29.59 -29.69
C SER A 948 21.94 -29.75 -28.72
N ASP A 949 22.85 -28.77 -28.74
CA ASP A 949 24.06 -28.80 -27.92
C ASP A 949 23.72 -28.77 -26.41
N GLU A 950 22.60 -28.17 -25.99
CA GLU A 950 22.11 -28.24 -24.60
C GLU A 950 21.79 -29.69 -24.18
N PHE A 951 21.07 -30.44 -25.03
CA PHE A 951 20.73 -31.84 -24.73
C PHE A 951 21.95 -32.76 -24.80
N GLN A 952 22.92 -32.46 -25.67
CA GLN A 952 24.23 -33.14 -25.69
C GLN A 952 25.01 -32.90 -24.38
N GLN A 953 25.03 -31.65 -23.90
CA GLN A 953 25.70 -31.27 -22.66
C GLN A 953 25.03 -31.93 -21.44
N LEU A 954 23.69 -31.80 -21.30
CA LEU A 954 22.89 -32.44 -20.26
C LEU A 954 23.16 -33.95 -20.19
N TYR A 955 23.23 -34.61 -21.35
CA TYR A 955 23.53 -36.04 -21.40
C TYR A 955 24.96 -36.37 -20.92
N ALA A 956 25.96 -35.56 -21.29
CA ALA A 956 27.33 -35.73 -20.81
C ALA A 956 27.44 -35.58 -19.28
N GLU A 957 26.72 -34.63 -18.70
CA GLU A 957 26.72 -34.37 -17.25
C GLU A 957 26.02 -35.52 -16.47
N ILE A 958 24.94 -36.09 -17.03
CA ILE A 958 24.33 -37.34 -16.53
C ILE A 958 25.35 -38.50 -16.53
N GLN A 959 26.20 -38.62 -17.57
CA GLN A 959 27.24 -39.66 -17.59
C GLN A 959 28.36 -39.40 -16.59
N ILE A 960 28.73 -38.14 -16.34
CA ILE A 960 29.76 -37.77 -15.34
C ILE A 960 29.34 -38.22 -13.94
N HIS A 961 28.12 -37.90 -13.50
CA HIS A 961 27.63 -38.32 -12.18
C HIS A 961 27.47 -39.84 -12.04
N ARG A 962 27.15 -40.57 -13.12
CA ARG A 962 27.20 -42.05 -13.10
C ARG A 962 28.62 -42.59 -12.87
N GLY A 963 29.65 -41.86 -13.29
CA GLY A 963 31.05 -42.23 -13.11
C GLY A 963 31.57 -42.11 -11.66
N GLU A 964 30.93 -41.30 -10.83
CA GLU A 964 31.39 -41.03 -9.45
C GLU A 964 30.91 -42.07 -8.42
N GLY A 965 30.11 -43.07 -8.83
CA GLY A 965 29.49 -44.05 -7.93
C GLY A 965 29.70 -45.55 -8.22
N ASP A 966 30.21 -45.96 -9.40
CA ASP A 966 30.29 -47.38 -9.79
C ASP A 966 31.73 -47.90 -10.03
N PRO A 967 32.24 -48.89 -9.27
CA PRO A 967 33.58 -49.47 -9.44
C PRO A 967 33.85 -50.27 -10.73
N LEU A 968 33.00 -50.20 -11.76
CA LEU A 968 33.04 -51.11 -12.91
C LEU A 968 33.49 -50.53 -14.26
N CYS A 969 33.75 -49.23 -14.39
CA CYS A 969 34.17 -48.62 -15.66
C CYS A 969 35.67 -48.29 -15.76
N GLU A 970 36.54 -49.32 -15.69
CA GLU A 970 37.92 -49.20 -16.20
C GLU A 970 37.93 -49.31 -17.75
N LYS A 971 37.95 -48.19 -18.49
CA LYS A 971 39.09 -47.81 -19.39
C LYS A 971 38.83 -46.81 -20.53
N ASP A 972 39.88 -46.00 -20.71
CA ASP A 972 40.43 -45.43 -21.94
C ASP A 972 39.71 -44.26 -22.66
N GLU A 973 40.27 -43.06 -22.40
CA GLU A 973 40.43 -41.90 -23.29
C GLU A 973 39.22 -41.02 -23.68
N LEU A 974 39.09 -39.85 -23.01
CA LEU A 974 39.10 -38.51 -23.65
C LEU A 974 39.74 -37.46 -22.68
N PRO A 975 40.30 -36.33 -23.14
CA PRO A 975 41.30 -35.55 -22.38
C PRO A 975 40.81 -34.24 -21.71
N GLU A 976 41.44 -33.88 -20.59
CA GLU A 976 41.31 -32.56 -19.91
C GLU A 976 42.07 -31.41 -20.64
N PRO A 977 41.90 -30.13 -20.23
CA PRO A 977 42.72 -29.61 -19.10
C PRO A 977 42.08 -28.55 -18.17
N GLU A 978 42.23 -28.75 -16.85
CA GLU A 978 42.69 -27.78 -15.81
C GLU A 978 41.97 -26.41 -15.61
N ARG A 979 41.74 -25.86 -14.39
CA ARG A 979 42.19 -26.21 -13.02
C ARG A 979 41.38 -25.42 -11.96
N ILE A 980 41.08 -26.04 -10.82
CA ILE A 980 40.66 -25.39 -9.55
C ILE A 980 41.93 -25.10 -8.70
N TYR A 981 41.90 -24.17 -7.73
CA TYR A 981 42.38 -24.44 -6.34
C TYR A 981 41.93 -23.34 -5.33
N PRO A 982 41.62 -23.69 -4.06
CA PRO A 982 41.21 -22.77 -2.98
C PRO A 982 42.27 -22.62 -1.87
N ASP A 983 42.02 -21.75 -0.88
CA ASP A 983 42.71 -21.60 0.43
C ASP A 983 41.74 -20.83 1.38
N GLN A 984 41.56 -21.05 2.70
CA GLN A 984 42.23 -21.90 3.71
C GLN A 984 41.41 -22.09 5.03
N VAL A 985 41.48 -23.31 5.63
CA VAL A 985 41.50 -23.66 7.10
C VAL A 985 40.19 -23.51 7.95
N ASP A 986 39.55 -24.56 8.55
CA ASP A 986 39.89 -25.54 9.64
C ASP A 986 39.79 -24.94 11.09
N ILE A 987 39.29 -25.54 12.20
CA ILE A 987 38.98 -26.95 12.59
C ILE A 987 37.87 -27.04 13.72
N ASP A 988 37.13 -28.17 13.76
CA ASP A 988 36.68 -28.97 14.95
C ASP A 988 35.37 -28.72 15.78
N GLU A 989 34.84 -29.84 16.30
CA GLU A 989 33.47 -30.09 16.79
C GLU A 989 33.38 -30.32 18.32
N SER A 990 32.17 -30.24 18.92
CA SER A 990 31.68 -31.23 19.91
C SER A 990 30.23 -31.04 20.43
N ALA A 991 29.50 -32.16 20.56
CA ALA A 991 28.23 -32.41 21.28
C ALA A 991 26.88 -32.13 20.55
N VAL A 992 26.42 -32.95 19.57
CA VAL A 992 25.72 -34.27 19.71
C VAL A 992 24.38 -34.15 20.48
N GLU A 993 23.17 -34.53 20.00
CA GLU A 993 22.74 -35.31 18.81
C GLU A 993 21.24 -35.10 18.48
N TYR A 994 20.84 -35.15 17.20
CA TYR A 994 19.77 -35.98 16.58
C TYR A 994 19.73 -35.65 15.06
N PRO A 995 19.28 -36.56 14.16
CA PRO A 995 19.89 -36.70 12.83
C PRO A 995 19.57 -35.56 11.86
N MET A 996 20.63 -34.90 11.39
CA MET A 996 20.60 -34.13 10.14
C MET A 996 20.82 -35.08 8.96
N ILE A 997 20.08 -34.86 7.87
CA ILE A 997 20.48 -35.34 6.54
C ILE A 997 21.64 -34.44 6.09
N GLU A 998 22.73 -35.02 5.59
CA GLU A 998 23.97 -34.28 5.34
C GLU A 998 23.86 -33.32 4.16
N ARG A 999 24.65 -32.23 4.23
CA ARG A 999 24.56 -31.06 3.33
C ARG A 999 25.08 -31.29 1.90
N GLU A 1000 25.39 -32.53 1.53
CA GLU A 1000 25.99 -32.88 0.23
C GLU A 1000 24.96 -33.39 -0.80
N ASP A 1001 23.77 -33.85 -0.36
CA ASP A 1001 22.67 -34.24 -1.27
C ASP A 1001 21.95 -33.04 -1.93
N ILE A 1002 22.31 -31.81 -1.56
CA ILE A 1002 21.82 -30.58 -2.25
C ILE A 1002 22.37 -30.50 -3.68
N ALA A 1003 23.50 -31.15 -3.97
CA ALA A 1003 24.15 -31.10 -5.27
C ALA A 1003 23.20 -31.51 -6.41
N ILE A 1004 22.57 -32.70 -6.36
CA ILE A 1004 21.72 -33.21 -7.46
C ILE A 1004 20.51 -32.30 -7.71
N THR A 1005 19.88 -31.78 -6.65
CA THR A 1005 18.77 -30.83 -6.77
C THR A 1005 19.22 -29.46 -7.27
N SER A 1006 20.43 -29.01 -6.91
CA SER A 1006 21.02 -27.77 -7.44
C SER A 1006 21.47 -27.90 -8.90
N THR A 1007 21.93 -29.09 -9.30
CA THR A 1007 22.29 -29.45 -10.67
C THR A 1007 21.04 -29.42 -11.57
N LEU A 1008 19.93 -30.03 -11.13
CA LEU A 1008 18.66 -29.89 -11.86
C LEU A 1008 18.09 -28.46 -11.82
N ARG A 1009 18.25 -27.73 -10.70
CA ARG A 1009 17.83 -26.32 -10.61
C ARG A 1009 18.69 -25.40 -11.49
N ALA A 1010 19.93 -25.76 -11.79
CA ALA A 1010 20.77 -25.09 -12.79
C ALA A 1010 20.38 -25.49 -14.22
N TYR A 1011 20.08 -26.76 -14.50
CA TYR A 1011 19.60 -27.21 -15.82
C TYR A 1011 18.17 -26.74 -16.16
N LEU A 1012 17.35 -26.44 -15.15
CA LEU A 1012 16.03 -25.81 -15.30
C LEU A 1012 16.09 -24.27 -15.19
N GLN A 1013 17.28 -23.68 -15.07
CA GLN A 1013 17.51 -22.23 -15.13
C GLN A 1013 17.94 -21.72 -16.52
N MET A 1014 17.85 -22.57 -17.55
CA MET A 1014 17.87 -22.09 -18.94
C MET A 1014 16.55 -21.38 -19.24
N ASP A 1015 16.61 -20.23 -19.92
CA ASP A 1015 15.41 -19.54 -20.43
C ASP A 1015 14.65 -20.53 -21.34
N PRO A 1016 13.32 -20.70 -21.20
CA PRO A 1016 12.53 -21.54 -22.10
C PRO A 1016 12.75 -21.27 -23.61
N LYS A 1017 13.21 -20.06 -23.96
CA LYS A 1017 13.58 -19.66 -25.34
C LYS A 1017 14.85 -20.31 -25.89
N ASP A 1018 15.75 -20.79 -25.04
CA ASP A 1018 16.96 -21.49 -25.48
C ASP A 1018 16.75 -23.02 -25.60
N ILE A 1019 15.54 -23.52 -25.29
CA ILE A 1019 15.13 -24.93 -25.41
C ILE A 1019 14.18 -25.17 -26.61
N PHE A 1020 13.65 -24.11 -27.24
CA PHE A 1020 12.67 -24.15 -28.33
C PHE A 1020 13.19 -23.56 -29.65
#